data_AF-A0A1Y2G9G7-F1
#
_entry.id   AF-A0A1Y2G9G7-F1
#
_cell.length_a   1.000
_cell.length_b   1.000
_cell.length_c   1.000
_cell.angle_alpha   90.00
_cell.angle_beta   90.00
_cell.angle_gamma   90.00
#
_symmetry.space_group_name_H-M   'P 1'
#
loop_
_entity.id
_entity.type
_entity.pdbx_description
1 polymer ?
#
loop_
_entity_poly.entity_id
_entity_poly.type
_entity_poly.pdbx_seq_one_letter_code
_entity_poly.pdbx_strand_id
1 'polypeptide(L)'
;MQKKLDENQQQMLQLQEQGLERLAIIQNRIQAVIAQTYELHEYPIPRLFIVLPKHTGFPNMLKNSLTKTQFRLFFLCECGDHTKVPGSNTPHHIHLAKHEGYDIERPNEFFENYGSYILIVLQLVKYGTLGTSIALPLLATDTIFQSLGRKINKLSEKKDFIGVTGASIESLINESISYIQNKQNTGGAIGDIEGQTVLEKVEALEGADLRRLQSFLRVQDQSRTLGDLYRIVTLEGHVKWVCFDHYRENYKESAVQRLKEVVAANEGDYDEKHGSIKVCLKSRFQAKQFYDAMVQARGIHELSIQFGWRATEGDVADFATATTESNLVGVSLKDKPISQRESRISFWLDSGSRYNPLAWLMSNKRVRSMKIEAIEDFFLMSDFVFKEAPELRSLDIVKINISPCYYRRTLRQLLIHCPNLVKLTLGTIDNILTLNNLLYDTLPLLQTLKSLELQYESGVLRNKYLRGTTLESSMEFYHPMRICEDDVVILSEKRKGLHSYLLNIMSNDPKLTTMLLTNVYDYHKVIERVITARKKMISLKGSCALETLMIKHRGESSEFTIAVVRCLDAFDSESLKIDMNLTGWTKLSTEPIHHMLKCQGSLIKKLNIGSEFDDSMAVALDKSTRTNGSKLSTLDINCGSLTPVGRAGLACIIQRSPSIVELKLYTGPSKDTIEQGELSCGGSVKQLMQIVKWVQERQDLPNLQKLWVDNYGESISSFLQWTVKMVAAPAASEHRVKPLRRFIWTLGIFSLKNG
;
A
#
# COMPACT_ATOMS: atom_id res chain seq x y z
N MET A 1 -2.32 68.87 11.21
CA MET A 1 -3.08 68.35 10.05
C MET A 1 -2.14 67.66 9.06
N GLN A 2 -1.11 68.34 8.54
CA GLN A 2 -0.12 67.77 7.61
C GLN A 2 0.52 66.47 8.11
N LYS A 3 1.06 66.45 9.34
CA LYS A 3 1.66 65.25 9.94
C LYS A 3 0.75 64.01 9.93
N LYS A 4 -0.55 64.18 10.18
CA LYS A 4 -1.54 63.08 10.18
C LYS A 4 -1.83 62.59 8.75
N LEU A 5 -1.77 63.48 7.76
CA LEU A 5 -1.90 63.11 6.35
C LEU A 5 -0.68 62.30 5.89
N ASP A 6 0.52 62.74 6.27
CA ASP A 6 1.77 62.06 5.94
C ASP A 6 1.84 60.67 6.61
N GLU A 7 1.43 60.56 7.89
CA GLU A 7 1.31 59.28 8.62
C GLU A 7 0.31 58.33 7.92
N ASN A 8 -0.86 58.84 7.51
CA ASN A 8 -1.85 58.04 6.79
C ASN A 8 -1.34 57.60 5.40
N GLN A 9 -0.61 58.46 4.69
CA GLN A 9 0.00 58.11 3.39
C GLN A 9 1.08 57.03 3.56
N GLN A 10 1.94 57.16 4.56
CA GLN A 10 2.97 56.18 4.85
C GLN A 10 2.37 54.83 5.27
N GLN A 11 1.31 54.85 6.08
CA GLN A 11 0.56 53.64 6.45
C GLN A 11 -0.10 52.98 5.23
N MET A 12 -0.67 53.77 4.32
CA MET A 12 -1.26 53.26 3.09
C MET A 12 -0.22 52.63 2.16
N LEU A 13 0.96 53.24 2.01
CA LEU A 13 2.07 52.68 1.23
C LEU A 13 2.57 51.36 1.83
N GLN A 14 2.74 51.29 3.16
CA GLN A 14 3.12 50.05 3.84
C GLN A 14 2.09 48.94 3.64
N LEU A 15 0.79 49.26 3.71
CA LEU A 15 -0.27 48.30 3.43
C LEU A 15 -0.27 47.82 1.97
N GLN A 16 0.07 48.71 1.02
CA GLN A 16 0.22 48.34 -0.40
C GLN A 16 1.43 47.42 -0.62
N GLU A 17 2.59 47.76 -0.07
CA GLU A 17 3.81 46.93 -0.17
C GLU A 17 3.60 45.55 0.44
N GLN A 18 3.03 45.47 1.66
CA GLN A 18 2.67 44.20 2.29
C GLN A 18 1.64 43.42 1.46
N GLY A 19 0.72 44.11 0.80
CA GLY A 19 -0.23 43.50 -0.13
C GLY A 19 0.46 42.86 -1.34
N LEU A 20 1.41 43.57 -1.96
CA LEU A 20 2.17 43.10 -3.11
C LEU A 20 3.10 41.94 -2.76
N GLU A 21 3.79 42.01 -1.62
CA GLU A 21 4.66 40.93 -1.15
C GLU A 21 3.87 39.64 -0.89
N ARG A 22 2.70 39.75 -0.24
CA ARG A 22 1.79 38.62 -0.03
C ARG A 22 1.33 38.02 -1.35
N LEU A 23 1.01 38.85 -2.34
CA LEU A 23 0.63 38.37 -3.69
C LEU A 23 1.79 37.63 -4.37
N ALA A 24 3.01 38.14 -4.29
CA ALA A 24 4.19 37.47 -4.85
C ALA A 24 4.45 36.09 -4.21
N ILE A 25 4.33 35.99 -2.88
CA ILE A 25 4.46 34.72 -2.16
C ILE A 25 3.36 33.73 -2.58
N ILE A 26 2.11 34.20 -2.69
CA ILE A 26 0.98 33.39 -3.15
C ILE A 26 1.24 32.88 -4.59
N GLN A 27 1.70 33.76 -5.49
CA GLN A 27 2.02 33.40 -6.88
C GLN A 27 3.13 32.35 -6.99
N ASN A 28 4.22 32.49 -6.23
CA ASN A 28 5.33 31.53 -6.24
C ASN A 28 4.88 30.12 -5.80
N ARG A 29 3.97 30.04 -4.84
CA ARG A 29 3.45 28.76 -4.33
C ARG A 29 2.44 28.13 -5.25
N ILE A 30 1.61 28.97 -5.85
CA ILE A 30 0.74 28.57 -6.93
C ILE A 30 1.56 27.91 -8.03
N GLN A 31 2.67 28.55 -8.44
CA GLN A 31 3.58 27.96 -9.40
C GLN A 31 4.18 26.64 -8.89
N ALA A 32 4.54 26.52 -7.61
CA ALA A 32 5.04 25.26 -7.06
C ALA A 32 3.98 24.13 -7.08
N VAL A 33 2.74 24.42 -6.70
CA VAL A 33 1.61 23.45 -6.75
C VAL A 33 1.35 23.01 -8.18
N ILE A 34 1.38 23.95 -9.12
CA ILE A 34 1.25 23.66 -10.54
C ILE A 34 2.48 22.87 -11.03
N ALA A 35 3.69 23.21 -10.61
CA ALA A 35 4.92 22.55 -11.05
C ALA A 35 5.04 21.11 -10.53
N GLN A 36 4.53 20.82 -9.33
CA GLN A 36 4.38 19.45 -8.83
C GLN A 36 3.52 18.57 -9.73
N THR A 37 2.70 19.17 -10.61
CA THR A 37 1.95 18.37 -11.57
C THR A 37 2.86 17.63 -12.57
N TYR A 38 4.13 18.02 -12.70
CA TYR A 38 5.05 17.47 -13.70
C TYR A 38 5.70 16.12 -13.31
N GLU A 39 5.78 15.78 -12.02
CA GLU A 39 6.54 14.60 -11.56
C GLU A 39 5.68 13.34 -11.27
N LEU A 40 4.38 13.50 -11.04
CA LEU A 40 3.50 12.48 -10.47
C LEU A 40 2.69 11.67 -11.51
N HIS A 41 3.32 11.18 -12.59
CA HIS A 41 2.63 10.45 -13.67
C HIS A 41 1.94 9.13 -13.24
N GLU A 42 2.29 8.60 -12.07
CA GLU A 42 1.77 7.33 -11.51
C GLU A 42 0.39 7.44 -10.83
N TYR A 43 -0.21 8.63 -10.75
CA TYR A 43 -1.39 8.84 -9.90
C TYR A 43 -2.71 8.85 -10.69
N PRO A 44 -3.67 7.96 -10.35
CA PRO A 44 -4.95 7.84 -11.03
C PRO A 44 -6.02 8.85 -10.54
N ILE A 45 -5.64 9.88 -9.77
CA ILE A 45 -6.59 10.81 -9.14
C ILE A 45 -6.27 12.26 -9.56
N PRO A 46 -7.29 13.10 -9.86
CA PRO A 46 -7.11 14.52 -10.12
C PRO A 46 -6.47 15.27 -8.95
N ARG A 47 -5.58 16.23 -9.24
CA ARG A 47 -4.75 16.85 -8.20
C ARG A 47 -5.30 18.19 -7.74
N LEU A 48 -5.90 18.96 -8.65
CA LEU A 48 -6.50 20.23 -8.31
C LEU A 48 -7.92 20.06 -7.77
N PHE A 49 -8.14 20.46 -6.54
CA PHE A 49 -9.47 20.48 -5.92
C PHE A 49 -9.62 21.65 -4.93
N ILE A 50 -10.86 22.06 -4.73
CA ILE A 50 -11.28 23.00 -3.70
C ILE A 50 -12.28 22.33 -2.76
N VAL A 51 -12.48 22.92 -1.59
CA VAL A 51 -13.48 22.46 -0.63
C VAL A 51 -14.39 23.61 -0.29
N LEU A 52 -15.69 23.39 -0.39
CA LEU A 52 -16.73 24.38 -0.14
C LEU A 52 -17.73 23.86 0.92
N PRO A 53 -18.31 24.73 1.76
CA PRO A 53 -19.40 24.40 2.65
C PRO A 53 -20.57 23.82 1.89
N LYS A 54 -21.19 22.79 2.47
CA LYS A 54 -22.44 22.23 1.97
C LYS A 54 -23.59 23.07 2.50
N HIS A 55 -24.41 23.58 1.59
CA HIS A 55 -25.62 24.30 1.98
C HIS A 55 -26.56 23.36 2.74
N THR A 56 -26.83 23.67 4.02
CA THR A 56 -27.88 22.97 4.76
C THR A 56 -29.18 23.69 4.45
N GLY A 57 -30.04 23.09 3.63
CA GLY A 57 -31.23 23.71 3.04
C GLY A 57 -32.30 24.25 4.01
N PHE A 58 -32.05 24.26 5.32
CA PHE A 58 -32.95 24.87 6.30
C PHE A 58 -32.16 25.48 7.46
N PRO A 59 -32.35 26.78 7.77
CA PRO A 59 -31.94 27.33 9.05
C PRO A 59 -32.85 26.72 10.13
N ASN A 60 -32.47 25.56 10.66
CA ASN A 60 -33.08 25.00 11.86
C ASN A 60 -32.78 25.95 13.03
N MET A 61 -33.62 26.98 13.20
CA MET A 61 -33.49 28.07 14.18
C MET A 61 -33.49 27.63 15.65
N LEU A 62 -33.53 26.33 15.97
CA LEU A 62 -33.83 25.86 17.32
C LEU A 62 -32.94 24.75 17.90
N LYS A 63 -31.74 24.47 17.35
CA LYS A 63 -30.79 23.58 18.06
C LYS A 63 -29.35 24.09 18.05
N ASN A 64 -28.85 24.35 19.26
CA ASN A 64 -27.48 24.70 19.67
C ASN A 64 -26.40 23.64 19.32
N SER A 65 -26.50 23.00 18.17
CA SER A 65 -25.47 22.10 17.64
C SER A 65 -24.47 22.93 16.83
N LEU A 66 -23.56 23.60 17.54
CA LEU A 66 -22.54 24.49 16.99
C LEU A 66 -21.53 23.85 16.02
N THR A 67 -21.55 22.57 15.65
CA THR A 67 -20.28 21.95 15.20
C THR A 67 -20.30 20.85 14.13
N LYS A 68 -21.24 20.84 13.18
CA LYS A 68 -21.02 20.04 11.95
C LYS A 68 -21.31 20.83 10.69
N THR A 69 -20.50 21.86 10.43
CA THR A 69 -20.32 22.38 9.07
C THR A 69 -19.91 21.20 8.19
N GLN A 70 -20.78 20.83 7.26
CA GLN A 70 -20.47 19.80 6.27
C GLN A 70 -19.72 20.47 5.13
N PHE A 71 -18.75 19.75 4.57
CA PHE A 71 -17.95 20.24 3.46
C PHE A 71 -18.00 19.26 2.31
N ARG A 72 -17.89 19.79 1.10
CA ARG A 72 -17.77 19.03 -0.14
C ARG A 72 -16.51 19.39 -0.88
N LEU A 73 -15.82 18.38 -1.41
CA LEU A 73 -14.68 18.53 -2.29
C LEU A 73 -15.13 18.60 -3.75
N PHE A 74 -14.62 19.59 -4.47
CA PHE A 74 -14.84 19.78 -5.91
C PHE A 74 -13.51 19.77 -6.65
N PHE A 75 -13.40 18.94 -7.68
CA PHE A 75 -12.22 18.89 -8.53
C PHE A 75 -12.26 19.98 -9.61
N LEU A 76 -11.07 20.45 -9.98
CA LEU A 76 -10.88 21.45 -11.01
C LEU A 76 -10.34 20.79 -12.29
N CYS A 77 -10.82 21.25 -13.44
CA CYS A 77 -10.25 20.95 -14.74
C CYS A 77 -8.92 21.68 -14.92
N GLU A 78 -7.86 20.94 -15.21
CA GLU A 78 -6.49 21.44 -15.38
C GLU A 78 -6.20 21.94 -16.80
N CYS A 79 -7.22 22.36 -17.56
CA CYS A 79 -7.02 22.89 -18.90
C CYS A 79 -6.32 24.26 -18.89
N GLY A 80 -5.52 24.51 -19.93
CA GLY A 80 -4.80 25.76 -20.16
C GLY A 80 -4.32 25.84 -21.61
N ASP A 81 -3.41 26.76 -21.90
CA ASP A 81 -2.85 26.91 -23.26
C ASP A 81 -2.22 25.62 -23.79
N HIS A 82 -1.63 24.81 -22.91
CA HIS A 82 -1.07 23.49 -23.24
C HIS A 82 -2.11 22.44 -23.67
N THR A 83 -3.40 22.72 -23.49
CA THR A 83 -4.52 21.87 -23.93
C THR A 83 -5.30 22.48 -25.10
N LYS A 84 -4.88 23.66 -25.57
CA LYS A 84 -5.61 24.42 -26.59
C LYS A 84 -5.29 23.88 -27.97
N VAL A 85 -6.31 23.34 -28.63
CA VAL A 85 -6.22 22.96 -30.05
C VAL A 85 -6.34 24.22 -30.91
N PRO A 86 -5.54 24.38 -31.99
CA PRO A 86 -5.72 25.49 -32.93
C PRO A 86 -7.16 25.56 -33.44
N GLY A 87 -7.80 26.72 -33.29
CA GLY A 87 -9.20 26.93 -33.67
C GLY A 87 -10.24 26.52 -32.60
N SER A 88 -9.82 26.10 -31.41
CA SER A 88 -10.73 25.91 -30.27
C SER A 88 -11.39 27.24 -29.89
N ASN A 89 -12.72 27.19 -29.78
CA ASN A 89 -13.54 28.28 -29.25
C ASN A 89 -13.85 28.07 -27.76
N THR A 90 -13.51 26.91 -27.20
CA THR A 90 -13.75 26.62 -25.79
C THR A 90 -12.69 27.33 -24.95
N PRO A 91 -13.06 28.08 -23.90
CA PRO A 91 -12.08 28.70 -23.03
C PRO A 91 -11.18 27.64 -22.35
N HIS A 92 -9.86 27.76 -22.49
CA HIS A 92 -8.89 26.88 -21.82
C HIS A 92 -8.28 27.58 -20.60
N HIS A 93 -9.02 27.60 -19.50
CA HIS A 93 -8.55 28.07 -18.19
C HIS A 93 -9.04 27.12 -17.10
N ILE A 94 -8.33 27.04 -15.97
CA ILE A 94 -8.74 26.14 -14.88
C ILE A 94 -10.12 26.55 -14.37
N HIS A 95 -11.05 25.58 -14.29
CA HIS A 95 -12.43 25.79 -13.89
C HIS A 95 -12.98 24.58 -13.15
N LEU A 96 -14.15 24.69 -12.52
CA LEU A 96 -14.79 23.57 -11.82
C LEU A 96 -15.29 22.50 -12.80
N ALA A 97 -14.91 21.25 -12.55
CA ALA A 97 -15.43 20.12 -13.31
C ALA A 97 -16.92 19.90 -13.00
N LYS A 98 -17.65 19.30 -13.95
CA LYS A 98 -19.10 19.12 -13.86
C LYS A 98 -19.46 17.91 -13.00
N HIS A 99 -19.30 18.01 -11.69
CA HIS A 99 -19.78 17.00 -10.74
C HIS A 99 -20.38 17.62 -9.46
N GLU A 100 -21.15 16.84 -8.71
CA GLU A 100 -21.93 17.31 -7.52
C GLU A 100 -21.10 17.62 -6.26
N GLY A 101 -19.78 17.37 -6.33
CA GLY A 101 -18.87 17.36 -5.18
C GLY A 101 -18.92 16.08 -4.35
N TYR A 102 -17.89 15.84 -3.55
CA TYR A 102 -17.75 14.67 -2.68
C TYR A 102 -17.90 15.08 -1.22
N ASP A 103 -18.84 14.49 -0.49
CA ASP A 103 -18.99 14.74 0.96
C ASP A 103 -17.71 14.27 1.71
N ILE A 104 -17.20 15.10 2.62
CA ILE A 104 -16.02 14.79 3.44
C ILE A 104 -16.46 14.16 4.76
N GLU A 105 -16.08 12.91 5.01
CA GLU A 105 -16.54 12.15 6.20
C GLU A 105 -15.90 12.63 7.50
N ARG A 106 -14.62 13.03 7.44
CA ARG A 106 -13.81 13.45 8.58
C ARG A 106 -13.21 14.84 8.33
N PRO A 107 -14.03 15.91 8.30
CA PRO A 107 -13.58 17.25 7.90
C PRO A 107 -12.44 17.76 8.78
N ASN A 108 -12.44 17.44 10.09
CA ASN A 108 -11.38 17.90 10.98
C ASN A 108 -10.00 17.36 10.60
N GLU A 109 -9.86 16.03 10.56
CA GLU A 109 -8.62 15.36 10.14
C GLU A 109 -8.25 15.73 8.71
N PHE A 110 -9.25 15.88 7.83
CA PHE A 110 -9.01 16.31 6.46
C PHE A 110 -8.36 17.71 6.39
N PHE A 111 -8.89 18.72 7.10
CA PHE A 111 -8.29 20.06 7.10
C PHE A 111 -6.96 20.13 7.86
N GLU A 112 -6.69 19.22 8.78
CA GLU A 112 -5.37 19.07 9.39
C GLU A 112 -4.32 18.60 8.38
N ASN A 113 -4.69 17.70 7.46
CA ASN A 113 -3.78 17.19 6.43
C ASN A 113 -3.70 18.10 5.17
N TYR A 114 -4.83 18.69 4.73
CA TYR A 114 -4.92 19.38 3.44
C TYR A 114 -5.28 20.88 3.54
N GLY A 115 -5.52 21.42 4.74
CA GLY A 115 -6.04 22.78 4.90
C GLY A 115 -5.15 23.86 4.31
N SER A 116 -3.82 23.75 4.48
CA SER A 116 -2.85 24.66 3.89
C SER A 116 -2.86 24.64 2.35
N TYR A 117 -2.89 23.45 1.76
CA TYR A 117 -3.03 23.26 0.32
C TYR A 117 -4.33 23.88 -0.21
N ILE A 118 -5.47 23.56 0.42
CA ILE A 118 -6.78 24.05 0.00
C ILE A 118 -6.85 25.57 0.10
N LEU A 119 -6.27 26.16 1.14
CA LEU A 119 -6.19 27.61 1.29
C LEU A 119 -5.47 28.26 0.10
N ILE A 120 -4.34 27.69 -0.33
CA ILE A 120 -3.61 28.17 -1.51
C ILE A 120 -4.46 28.05 -2.76
N VAL A 121 -5.12 26.91 -2.99
CA VAL A 121 -5.97 26.72 -4.19
C VAL A 121 -7.19 27.65 -4.14
N LEU A 122 -7.83 27.85 -3.00
CA LEU A 122 -8.95 28.78 -2.86
C LEU A 122 -8.51 30.23 -3.11
N GLN A 123 -7.31 30.62 -2.64
CA GLN A 123 -6.73 31.93 -2.93
C GLN A 123 -6.37 32.08 -4.41
N LEU A 124 -5.82 31.05 -5.03
CA LEU A 124 -5.56 30.97 -6.47
C LEU A 124 -6.85 31.21 -7.27
N VAL A 125 -7.92 30.50 -6.92
CA VAL A 125 -9.21 30.69 -7.58
C VAL A 125 -9.69 32.12 -7.31
N LYS A 126 -9.79 32.56 -6.05
CA LYS A 126 -10.28 33.90 -5.66
C LYS A 126 -9.59 35.07 -6.35
N TYR A 127 -8.26 35.13 -6.26
CA TYR A 127 -7.50 36.29 -6.70
C TYR A 127 -7.03 36.17 -8.15
N GLY A 128 -7.21 35.02 -8.80
CA GLY A 128 -6.59 34.72 -10.09
C GLY A 128 -5.06 34.79 -10.02
N THR A 129 -4.40 34.31 -11.07
CA THR A 129 -2.96 34.53 -11.25
C THR A 129 -2.65 34.76 -12.71
N LEU A 130 -1.89 35.83 -12.98
CA LEU A 130 -1.26 36.07 -14.27
C LEU A 130 0.16 35.50 -14.21
N GLY A 131 0.29 34.19 -14.35
CA GLY A 131 1.58 33.53 -14.57
C GLY A 131 1.88 33.44 -16.06
N THR A 132 3.16 33.45 -16.45
CA THR A 132 3.63 33.41 -17.85
C THR A 132 3.23 32.15 -18.64
N SER A 133 2.62 31.15 -17.99
CA SER A 133 2.20 29.88 -18.61
C SER A 133 0.77 29.45 -18.28
N ILE A 134 0.10 30.11 -17.32
CA ILE A 134 -1.28 29.81 -16.90
C ILE A 134 -1.97 31.13 -16.56
N ALA A 135 -2.82 31.59 -17.46
CA ALA A 135 -3.75 32.68 -17.19
C ALA A 135 -4.97 32.12 -16.45
N LEU A 136 -5.07 32.42 -15.16
CA LEU A 136 -6.30 32.24 -14.41
C LEU A 136 -7.09 33.55 -14.44
N PRO A 137 -8.27 33.59 -15.07
CA PRO A 137 -9.15 34.75 -14.96
C PRO A 137 -9.45 35.00 -13.48
N LEU A 138 -9.56 36.26 -13.07
CA LEU A 138 -10.07 36.60 -11.74
C LEU A 138 -11.48 36.01 -11.59
N LEU A 139 -11.83 35.43 -10.44
CA LEU A 139 -13.22 35.02 -10.18
C LEU A 139 -14.23 36.16 -10.34
N ALA A 140 -13.79 37.42 -10.20
CA ALA A 140 -14.62 38.60 -10.42
C ALA A 140 -15.02 38.82 -11.88
N THR A 141 -14.46 38.06 -12.83
CA THR A 141 -14.90 38.07 -14.22
C THR A 141 -15.88 36.92 -14.44
N ASP A 142 -17.12 37.25 -14.81
CA ASP A 142 -18.26 36.34 -15.03
C ASP A 142 -17.97 35.12 -15.93
N THR A 143 -16.82 35.07 -16.61
CA THR A 143 -16.46 34.04 -17.60
C THR A 143 -16.19 32.66 -17.01
N ILE A 144 -15.60 32.56 -15.81
CA ILE A 144 -15.37 31.26 -15.14
C ILE A 144 -16.71 30.57 -14.83
N PHE A 145 -17.71 31.36 -14.43
CA PHE A 145 -19.02 30.84 -14.05
C PHE A 145 -20.03 30.82 -15.18
N GLN A 146 -19.85 31.57 -16.28
CA GLN A 146 -20.73 31.47 -17.45
C GLN A 146 -20.69 30.09 -18.12
N SER A 147 -19.58 29.34 -18.00
CA SER A 147 -19.50 27.95 -18.51
C SER A 147 -20.39 26.99 -17.71
N LEU A 148 -20.55 27.22 -16.41
CA LEU A 148 -21.56 26.58 -15.54
C LEU A 148 -22.95 27.17 -15.80
N GLY A 149 -23.07 28.49 -15.82
CA GLY A 149 -24.32 29.27 -15.87
C GLY A 149 -25.12 29.13 -17.17
N ARG A 150 -24.48 29.07 -18.35
CA ARG A 150 -25.19 28.95 -19.64
C ARG A 150 -25.90 27.61 -19.81
N LYS A 151 -25.46 26.55 -19.13
CA LYS A 151 -26.18 25.26 -19.06
C LYS A 151 -27.14 25.21 -17.88
N ILE A 152 -26.86 25.88 -16.76
CA ILE A 152 -27.78 26.00 -15.61
C ILE A 152 -29.08 26.71 -16.02
N ASN A 153 -29.03 27.73 -16.87
CA ASN A 153 -30.24 28.40 -17.38
C ASN A 153 -31.06 27.55 -18.38
N LYS A 154 -30.49 26.46 -18.92
CA LYS A 154 -31.23 25.45 -19.72
C LYS A 154 -31.66 24.22 -18.90
N LEU A 155 -31.10 24.05 -17.71
CA LEU A 155 -31.39 22.95 -16.77
C LEU A 155 -32.21 23.44 -15.57
N SER A 156 -32.64 24.70 -15.52
CA SER A 156 -33.47 25.27 -14.44
C SER A 156 -34.87 24.68 -14.32
N GLU A 157 -35.26 23.73 -15.19
CA GLU A 157 -36.41 22.84 -14.98
C GLU A 157 -36.08 21.54 -14.22
N LYS A 158 -34.79 21.24 -13.98
CA LYS A 158 -34.31 20.11 -13.15
C LYS A 158 -33.31 20.60 -12.09
N LYS A 159 -33.83 20.89 -10.90
CA LYS A 159 -33.17 21.02 -9.57
C LYS A 159 -31.63 21.04 -9.51
N ASP A 160 -31.10 22.19 -9.10
CA ASP A 160 -29.96 22.45 -8.20
C ASP A 160 -28.72 21.54 -8.25
N PHE A 161 -27.88 21.70 -9.27
CA PHE A 161 -26.59 20.99 -9.39
C PHE A 161 -25.61 21.24 -8.22
N ILE A 162 -25.75 22.36 -7.50
CA ILE A 162 -24.92 22.67 -6.31
C ILE A 162 -25.77 22.64 -5.02
N GLY A 163 -27.10 22.48 -5.10
CA GLY A 163 -27.97 22.62 -3.92
C GLY A 163 -27.92 24.00 -3.25
N VAL A 164 -27.29 24.99 -3.90
CA VAL A 164 -27.06 26.34 -3.36
C VAL A 164 -28.17 27.24 -3.87
N THR A 165 -29.28 27.28 -3.15
CA THR A 165 -30.31 28.29 -3.38
C THR A 165 -29.86 29.61 -2.73
N GLY A 166 -29.05 30.40 -3.44
CA GLY A 166 -28.89 31.83 -3.18
C GLY A 166 -27.51 32.34 -2.74
N ALA A 167 -26.56 31.49 -2.31
CA ALA A 167 -25.21 31.96 -1.99
C ALA A 167 -24.35 32.07 -3.26
N SER A 168 -23.65 33.20 -3.45
CA SER A 168 -22.62 33.28 -4.48
C SER A 168 -21.47 32.34 -4.13
N ILE A 169 -20.87 31.72 -5.13
CA ILE A 169 -19.67 30.88 -4.93
C ILE A 169 -18.52 31.65 -4.29
N GLU A 170 -18.42 32.96 -4.53
CA GLU A 170 -17.49 33.84 -3.84
C GLU A 170 -17.74 33.83 -2.33
N SER A 171 -19.00 33.88 -1.89
CA SER A 171 -19.35 33.76 -0.48
C SER A 171 -18.90 32.42 0.11
N LEU A 172 -19.10 31.31 -0.62
CA LEU A 172 -18.68 29.98 -0.17
C LEU A 172 -17.16 29.84 -0.09
N ILE A 173 -16.43 30.43 -1.03
CA ILE A 173 -14.96 30.48 -1.03
C ILE A 173 -14.48 31.29 0.17
N ASN A 174 -15.07 32.47 0.40
CA ASN A 174 -14.74 33.30 1.56
C ASN A 174 -15.01 32.56 2.88
N GLU A 175 -16.15 31.87 2.99
CA GLU A 175 -16.48 31.06 4.16
C GLU A 175 -15.46 29.92 4.38
N SER A 176 -15.05 29.24 3.31
CA SER A 176 -14.03 28.19 3.36
C SER A 176 -12.67 28.73 3.83
N ILE A 177 -12.25 29.87 3.28
CA ILE A 177 -11.01 30.56 3.68
C ILE A 177 -11.06 30.92 5.16
N SER A 178 -12.15 31.57 5.61
CA SER A 178 -12.32 31.95 7.01
C SER A 178 -12.33 30.74 7.94
N TYR A 179 -12.98 29.64 7.55
CA TYR A 179 -12.99 28.41 8.34
C TYR A 179 -11.58 27.83 8.53
N ILE A 180 -10.80 27.70 7.45
CA ILE A 180 -9.44 27.15 7.50
C ILE A 180 -8.53 28.04 8.36
N GLN A 181 -8.60 29.36 8.17
CA GLN A 181 -7.80 30.33 8.93
C GLN A 181 -8.13 30.30 10.42
N ASN A 182 -9.43 30.29 10.78
CA ASN A 182 -9.85 30.21 12.17
C ASN A 182 -9.37 28.91 12.82
N LYS A 183 -9.44 27.78 12.11
CA LYS A 183 -8.98 26.48 12.62
C LYS A 183 -7.47 26.48 12.88
N GLN A 184 -6.68 27.07 11.98
CA GLN A 184 -5.22 27.20 12.15
C GLN A 184 -4.87 28.07 13.36
N ASN A 185 -5.63 29.13 13.63
CA ASN A 185 -5.40 30.03 14.77
C ASN A 185 -5.75 29.37 16.12
N THR A 186 -6.75 28.49 16.17
CA THR A 186 -7.15 27.81 17.43
C THR A 186 -6.20 26.71 17.90
N GLY A 187 -5.29 26.24 17.04
CA GLY A 187 -4.41 25.09 17.33
C GLY A 187 -3.12 25.42 18.09
N GLY A 188 -2.81 26.69 18.36
CA GLY A 188 -1.54 27.10 18.96
C GLY A 188 -1.68 28.26 19.94
N ALA A 189 -1.59 27.97 21.24
CA ALA A 189 -1.24 28.94 22.26
C ALA A 189 0.26 29.27 22.16
N ILE A 190 0.64 30.05 21.14
CA ILE A 190 2.00 30.59 20.98
C ILE A 190 1.84 32.02 20.48
N GLY A 191 2.29 32.99 21.29
CA GLY A 191 2.07 34.42 21.08
C GLY A 191 2.72 34.97 19.82
N ASP A 192 2.09 36.01 19.26
CA ASP A 192 2.60 37.11 18.41
C ASP A 192 3.88 36.88 17.58
N ILE A 193 4.07 35.69 17.02
CA ILE A 193 5.05 35.46 15.96
C ILE A 193 4.33 35.73 14.64
N GLU A 194 4.72 36.83 14.02
CA GLU A 194 4.31 37.37 12.73
C GLU A 194 3.88 36.30 11.70
N GLY A 195 2.74 36.54 11.05
CA GLY A 195 2.04 35.63 10.13
C GLY A 195 2.77 35.21 8.85
N GLN A 196 4.09 35.35 8.77
CA GLN A 196 4.93 34.85 7.67
C GLN A 196 5.30 33.36 7.83
N THR A 197 5.39 32.81 9.05
CA THR A 197 5.96 31.46 9.28
C THR A 197 5.06 30.28 8.91
N VAL A 198 3.73 30.39 9.07
CA VAL A 198 2.79 29.28 8.78
C VAL A 198 2.72 28.99 7.28
N LEU A 199 2.91 30.03 6.48
CA LEU A 199 2.92 29.91 5.04
C LEU A 199 4.19 29.16 4.59
N GLU A 200 5.39 29.40 5.14
CA GLU A 200 6.64 28.78 4.62
C GLU A 200 6.71 27.24 4.69
N LYS A 201 5.87 26.58 5.50
CA LYS A 201 5.87 25.12 5.69
C LYS A 201 4.90 24.35 4.80
N VAL A 202 4.41 24.92 3.70
CA VAL A 202 3.55 24.14 2.78
C VAL A 202 4.42 23.14 2.03
N GLU A 203 4.50 21.94 2.58
CA GLU A 203 5.01 20.78 1.87
C GLU A 203 4.15 20.52 0.63
N ALA A 204 4.83 20.24 -0.47
CA ALA A 204 4.22 19.69 -1.67
C ALA A 204 3.27 18.55 -1.30
N LEU A 205 2.08 18.48 -1.91
CA LEU A 205 1.29 17.25 -1.77
C LEU A 205 2.10 16.13 -2.42
N GLU A 206 2.65 15.24 -1.60
CA GLU A 206 3.25 14.04 -2.11
C GLU A 206 2.13 13.16 -2.65
N GLY A 207 2.43 12.34 -3.65
CA GLY A 207 1.37 11.50 -4.18
C GLY A 207 0.85 10.45 -3.17
N ALA A 208 1.60 10.15 -2.10
CA ALA A 208 1.07 9.42 -0.95
C ALA A 208 -0.12 10.13 -0.30
N ASP A 209 -0.08 11.46 -0.20
CA ASP A 209 -1.17 12.28 0.33
C ASP A 209 -2.38 12.24 -0.60
N LEU A 210 -2.17 12.27 -1.91
CA LEU A 210 -3.26 12.14 -2.89
C LEU A 210 -3.92 10.75 -2.86
N ARG A 211 -3.19 9.67 -2.56
CA ARG A 211 -3.80 8.36 -2.33
C ARG A 211 -4.66 8.34 -1.06
N ARG A 212 -4.24 9.04 -0.01
CA ARG A 212 -5.01 9.17 1.24
C ARG A 212 -6.27 10.02 1.05
N LEU A 213 -6.30 10.92 0.08
CA LEU A 213 -7.45 11.78 -0.23
C LEU A 213 -8.76 10.98 -0.34
N GLN A 214 -8.73 9.86 -1.07
CA GLN A 214 -9.91 9.02 -1.28
C GLN A 214 -10.49 8.46 0.03
N SER A 215 -9.67 8.26 1.07
CA SER A 215 -10.13 7.77 2.38
C SER A 215 -10.93 8.80 3.19
N PHE A 216 -10.99 10.06 2.73
CA PHE A 216 -11.81 11.11 3.34
C PHE A 216 -13.12 11.36 2.58
N LEU A 217 -13.25 10.83 1.37
CA LEU A 217 -14.35 11.13 0.47
C LEU A 217 -15.39 10.02 0.51
N ARG A 218 -16.64 10.42 0.69
CA ARG A 218 -17.78 9.52 0.54
C ARG A 218 -18.08 9.31 -0.94
N VAL A 219 -17.51 8.25 -1.52
CA VAL A 219 -17.73 7.89 -2.92
C VAL A 219 -19.04 7.10 -3.03
N GLN A 220 -20.07 7.69 -3.64
CA GLN A 220 -21.36 7.02 -3.86
C GLN A 220 -21.33 6.07 -5.06
N ASP A 221 -20.43 6.31 -6.03
CA ASP A 221 -20.36 5.53 -7.26
C ASP A 221 -19.50 4.28 -7.12
N GLN A 222 -20.06 3.14 -7.53
CA GLN A 222 -19.36 1.85 -7.58
C GLN A 222 -18.11 1.90 -8.48
N SER A 223 -18.11 2.77 -9.50
CA SER A 223 -17.01 2.94 -10.45
C SER A 223 -15.77 3.60 -9.84
N ARG A 224 -15.86 4.21 -8.66
CA ARG A 224 -14.79 4.98 -8.00
C ARG A 224 -14.17 6.09 -8.87
N THR A 225 -14.84 6.53 -9.93
CA THR A 225 -14.32 7.58 -10.82
C THR A 225 -14.56 8.96 -10.21
N LEU A 226 -13.49 9.75 -10.06
CA LEU A 226 -13.54 11.03 -9.38
C LEU A 226 -13.67 12.21 -10.37
N GLY A 227 -14.80 12.90 -10.31
CA GLY A 227 -14.96 14.30 -10.75
C GLY A 227 -15.43 14.53 -12.19
N ASP A 228 -15.80 13.47 -12.91
CA ASP A 228 -16.04 13.50 -14.36
C ASP A 228 -14.88 14.15 -15.14
N LEU A 229 -13.67 13.92 -14.62
CA LEU A 229 -12.41 14.35 -15.20
C LEU A 229 -11.79 13.20 -15.97
N TYR A 230 -11.14 13.56 -17.06
CA TYR A 230 -10.49 12.67 -18.00
C TYR A 230 -8.99 12.95 -17.99
N ARG A 231 -8.22 11.88 -17.92
CA ARG A 231 -6.76 11.97 -17.98
C ARG A 231 -6.33 12.28 -19.40
N ILE A 232 -5.44 13.24 -19.56
CA ILE A 232 -4.76 13.57 -20.82
C ILE A 232 -3.25 13.64 -20.60
N VAL A 233 -2.49 13.48 -21.68
CA VAL A 233 -1.04 13.64 -21.70
C VAL A 233 -0.71 14.73 -22.70
N THR A 234 -0.03 15.77 -22.24
CA THR A 234 0.41 16.88 -23.09
C THR A 234 1.55 16.44 -24.01
N LEU A 235 1.89 17.26 -25.01
CA LEU A 235 2.99 16.94 -25.93
C LEU A 235 4.34 16.81 -25.22
N GLU A 236 4.51 17.48 -24.08
CA GLU A 236 5.68 17.39 -23.18
C GLU A 236 5.67 16.14 -22.28
N GLY A 237 4.63 15.29 -22.37
CA GLY A 237 4.49 14.08 -21.56
C GLY A 237 3.89 14.32 -20.18
N HIS A 238 3.30 15.49 -19.93
CA HIS A 238 2.68 15.81 -18.64
C HIS A 238 1.28 15.24 -18.54
N VAL A 239 0.98 14.57 -17.42
CA VAL A 239 -0.37 14.08 -17.13
C VAL A 239 -1.22 15.20 -16.54
N LYS A 240 -2.38 15.47 -17.15
CA LYS A 240 -3.37 16.47 -16.71
C LYS A 240 -4.76 15.84 -16.62
N TRP A 241 -5.62 16.43 -15.81
CA TRP A 241 -7.03 16.02 -15.68
C TRP A 241 -7.94 17.12 -16.20
N VAL A 242 -8.65 16.86 -17.30
CA VAL A 242 -9.53 17.84 -17.94
C VAL A 242 -10.98 17.40 -17.90
N CYS A 243 -11.92 18.34 -17.96
CA CYS A 243 -13.34 17.99 -18.01
C CYS A 243 -13.69 17.31 -19.35
N PHE A 244 -14.83 16.62 -19.37
CA PHE A 244 -15.31 15.92 -20.55
C PHE A 244 -15.39 16.80 -21.81
N ASP A 245 -15.77 18.08 -21.67
CA ASP A 245 -15.88 18.98 -22.81
C ASP A 245 -14.50 19.25 -23.46
N HIS A 246 -13.48 19.55 -22.64
CA HIS A 246 -12.11 19.74 -23.14
C HIS A 246 -11.46 18.44 -23.64
N TYR A 247 -11.82 17.30 -23.05
CA TYR A 247 -11.42 16.00 -23.57
C TYR A 247 -11.96 15.81 -24.99
N ARG A 248 -13.27 15.98 -25.21
CA ARG A 248 -13.89 15.83 -26.54
C ARG A 248 -13.40 16.84 -27.56
N GLU A 249 -13.02 18.03 -27.15
CA GLU A 249 -12.44 19.01 -28.06
C GLU A 249 -11.02 18.61 -28.52
N ASN A 250 -10.22 18.04 -27.62
CA ASN A 250 -8.88 17.57 -27.92
C ASN A 250 -8.85 16.27 -28.73
N TYR A 251 -9.87 15.43 -28.57
CA TYR A 251 -9.92 14.11 -29.21
C TYR A 251 -11.05 14.03 -30.21
N LYS A 252 -10.72 13.65 -31.45
CA LYS A 252 -11.72 13.40 -32.48
C LYS A 252 -12.61 12.25 -32.02
N GLU A 253 -13.85 12.56 -31.65
CA GLU A 253 -14.84 11.57 -31.17
C GLU A 253 -14.99 10.39 -32.12
N SER A 254 -14.91 10.62 -33.44
CA SER A 254 -14.91 9.55 -34.44
C SER A 254 -13.69 8.63 -34.38
N ALA A 255 -12.50 9.16 -34.05
CA ALA A 255 -11.29 8.36 -33.89
C ALA A 255 -11.34 7.53 -32.59
N VAL A 256 -11.85 8.11 -31.50
CA VAL A 256 -12.08 7.39 -30.23
C VAL A 256 -13.14 6.30 -30.40
N GLN A 257 -14.21 6.58 -31.13
CA GLN A 257 -15.25 5.59 -31.42
C GLN A 257 -14.72 4.44 -32.27
N ARG A 258 -13.95 4.74 -33.32
CA ARG A 258 -13.27 3.73 -34.13
C ARG A 258 -12.33 2.86 -33.29
N LEU A 259 -11.57 3.47 -32.40
CA LEU A 259 -10.71 2.74 -31.46
C LEU A 259 -11.52 1.82 -30.55
N LYS A 260 -12.63 2.29 -29.96
CA LYS A 260 -13.54 1.47 -29.15
C LYS A 260 -14.02 0.23 -29.91
N GLU A 261 -14.42 0.40 -31.17
CA GLU A 261 -14.86 -0.69 -32.04
C GLU A 261 -13.74 -1.71 -32.28
N VAL A 262 -12.52 -1.25 -32.59
CA VAL A 262 -11.38 -2.14 -32.82
C VAL A 262 -10.93 -2.85 -31.54
N VAL A 263 -10.97 -2.19 -30.38
CA VAL A 263 -10.67 -2.82 -29.08
C VAL A 263 -11.71 -3.90 -28.76
N ALA A 264 -13.01 -3.59 -28.92
CA ALA A 264 -14.09 -4.54 -28.69
C ALA A 264 -14.00 -5.75 -29.65
N ALA A 265 -13.66 -5.53 -30.91
CA ALA A 265 -13.45 -6.60 -31.90
C ALA A 265 -12.28 -7.54 -31.56
N ASN A 266 -11.37 -7.11 -30.69
CA ASN A 266 -10.25 -7.90 -30.18
C ASN A 266 -10.46 -8.38 -28.72
N GLU A 267 -11.71 -8.37 -28.24
CA GLU A 267 -12.07 -8.77 -26.86
C GLU A 267 -11.25 -8.01 -25.80
N GLY A 268 -10.86 -6.77 -26.13
CA GLY A 268 -10.12 -5.89 -25.23
C GLY A 268 -11.03 -5.05 -24.35
N ASP A 269 -10.41 -4.38 -23.40
CA ASP A 269 -11.03 -3.41 -22.49
C ASP A 269 -10.41 -2.04 -22.71
N TYR A 270 -11.25 -1.00 -22.79
CA TYR A 270 -10.81 0.39 -22.93
C TYR A 270 -11.45 1.26 -21.85
N ASP A 271 -10.63 1.68 -20.90
CA ASP A 271 -10.99 2.69 -19.92
C ASP A 271 -10.71 4.08 -20.51
N GLU A 272 -11.76 4.67 -21.09
CA GLU A 272 -11.71 6.00 -21.70
C GLU A 272 -11.31 7.10 -20.70
N LYS A 273 -11.67 6.96 -19.42
CA LYS A 273 -11.40 7.97 -18.39
C LYS A 273 -9.92 8.03 -18.04
N HIS A 274 -9.28 6.86 -17.91
CA HIS A 274 -7.85 6.76 -17.63
C HIS A 274 -6.98 6.76 -18.91
N GLY A 275 -7.61 6.59 -20.08
CA GLY A 275 -6.93 6.40 -21.35
C GLY A 275 -6.12 5.11 -21.37
N SER A 276 -6.62 4.03 -20.72
CA SER A 276 -5.90 2.76 -20.63
C SER A 276 -6.58 1.66 -21.43
N ILE A 277 -5.78 0.91 -22.20
CA ILE A 277 -6.27 -0.20 -23.03
C ILE A 277 -5.61 -1.49 -22.58
N LYS A 278 -6.39 -2.56 -22.50
CA LYS A 278 -5.88 -3.94 -22.41
C LYS A 278 -6.45 -4.76 -23.55
N VAL A 279 -5.59 -5.27 -24.44
CA VAL A 279 -6.02 -5.98 -25.65
C VAL A 279 -5.17 -7.21 -25.96
N CYS A 280 -5.79 -8.26 -26.48
CA CYS A 280 -5.11 -9.44 -27.00
C CYS A 280 -5.36 -9.54 -28.50
N LEU A 281 -4.33 -9.26 -29.31
CA LEU A 281 -4.47 -9.26 -30.77
C LEU A 281 -4.28 -10.69 -31.28
N LYS A 282 -5.24 -11.22 -32.05
CA LYS A 282 -5.18 -12.63 -32.51
C LYS A 282 -4.44 -12.80 -33.84
N SER A 283 -4.28 -11.73 -34.62
CA SER A 283 -3.61 -11.75 -35.93
C SER A 283 -2.90 -10.42 -36.26
N ARG A 284 -1.92 -10.48 -37.18
CA ARG A 284 -1.22 -9.29 -37.71
C ARG A 284 -2.16 -8.27 -38.37
N PHE A 285 -3.21 -8.76 -39.04
CA PHE A 285 -4.20 -7.89 -39.68
C PHE A 285 -4.97 -7.06 -38.65
N GLN A 286 -5.41 -7.70 -37.56
CA GLN A 286 -6.05 -6.99 -36.44
C GLN A 286 -5.09 -6.03 -35.75
N ALA A 287 -3.80 -6.41 -35.63
CA ALA A 287 -2.77 -5.54 -35.08
C ALA A 287 -2.65 -4.24 -35.85
N LYS A 288 -2.56 -4.33 -37.19
CA LYS A 288 -2.48 -3.15 -38.05
C LYS A 288 -3.70 -2.24 -37.90
N GLN A 289 -4.92 -2.81 -37.91
CA GLN A 289 -6.14 -2.04 -37.69
C GLN A 289 -6.14 -1.34 -36.33
N PHE A 290 -5.66 -2.03 -35.30
CA PHE A 290 -5.52 -1.48 -33.95
C PHE A 290 -4.49 -0.35 -33.90
N TYR A 291 -3.31 -0.53 -34.49
CA TYR A 291 -2.27 0.50 -34.56
C TYR A 291 -2.76 1.76 -35.27
N ASP A 292 -3.44 1.61 -36.42
CA ASP A 292 -4.00 2.73 -37.18
C ASP A 292 -5.04 3.51 -36.35
N ALA A 293 -5.92 2.81 -35.63
CA ALA A 293 -6.92 3.44 -34.77
C ALA A 293 -6.29 4.12 -33.55
N MET A 294 -5.28 3.49 -32.95
CA MET A 294 -4.53 3.99 -31.80
C MET A 294 -3.83 5.31 -32.09
N VAL A 295 -3.11 5.39 -33.23
CA VAL A 295 -2.43 6.61 -33.68
C VAL A 295 -3.42 7.76 -33.92
N GLN A 296 -4.62 7.45 -34.42
CA GLN A 296 -5.66 8.46 -34.68
C GLN A 296 -6.35 8.98 -33.41
N ALA A 297 -6.57 8.11 -32.41
CA ALA A 297 -7.36 8.45 -31.25
C ALA A 297 -6.65 9.42 -30.28
N ARG A 298 -5.31 9.34 -30.17
CA ARG A 298 -4.44 10.21 -29.32
C ARG A 298 -4.75 10.27 -27.82
N GLY A 299 -5.91 9.78 -27.35
CA GLY A 299 -6.36 9.81 -25.96
C GLY A 299 -5.97 8.58 -25.15
N ILE A 300 -4.99 7.81 -25.63
CA ILE A 300 -4.48 6.61 -24.97
C ILE A 300 -3.13 6.95 -24.34
N HIS A 301 -3.02 6.66 -23.05
CA HIS A 301 -1.85 6.94 -22.22
C HIS A 301 -1.19 5.65 -21.74
N GLU A 302 -1.97 4.59 -21.56
CA GLU A 302 -1.50 3.29 -21.08
C GLU A 302 -1.99 2.18 -21.99
N LEU A 303 -1.07 1.31 -22.40
CA LEU A 303 -1.38 0.19 -23.28
C LEU A 303 -0.82 -1.09 -22.69
N SER A 304 -1.68 -2.09 -22.48
CA SER A 304 -1.31 -3.47 -22.20
C SER A 304 -1.73 -4.35 -23.38
N ILE A 305 -0.74 -4.80 -24.14
CA ILE A 305 -0.94 -5.55 -25.38
C ILE A 305 -0.36 -6.96 -25.23
N GLN A 306 -1.13 -7.95 -25.67
CA GLN A 306 -0.68 -9.33 -25.81
C GLN A 306 -0.75 -9.77 -27.27
N PHE A 307 0.35 -10.28 -27.82
CA PHE A 307 0.35 -10.92 -29.12
C PHE A 307 -0.16 -12.36 -29.01
N GLY A 308 -1.20 -12.68 -29.81
CA GLY A 308 -1.75 -14.03 -29.94
C GLY A 308 -0.97 -14.92 -30.92
N TRP A 309 -0.01 -14.34 -31.63
CA TRP A 309 0.95 -14.99 -32.52
C TRP A 309 2.38 -14.69 -32.09
N ARG A 310 3.35 -15.41 -32.66
CA ARG A 310 4.77 -15.13 -32.45
C ARG A 310 5.18 -13.93 -33.29
N ALA A 311 5.37 -12.79 -32.64
CA ALA A 311 5.72 -11.54 -33.32
C ALA A 311 7.10 -11.65 -33.98
N THR A 312 7.23 -11.15 -35.21
CA THR A 312 8.53 -10.96 -35.90
C THR A 312 9.14 -9.62 -35.51
N GLU A 313 10.40 -9.38 -35.91
CA GLU A 313 11.02 -8.05 -35.75
C GLU A 313 10.16 -6.94 -36.38
N GLY A 314 9.60 -7.21 -37.56
CA GLY A 314 8.68 -6.29 -38.25
C GLY A 314 7.40 -6.03 -37.46
N ASP A 315 6.78 -7.05 -36.87
CA ASP A 315 5.57 -6.88 -36.04
C ASP A 315 5.86 -5.99 -34.81
N VAL A 316 7.04 -6.15 -34.18
CA VAL A 316 7.48 -5.35 -33.03
C VAL A 316 7.90 -3.93 -33.46
N ALA A 317 8.46 -3.76 -34.66
CA ALA A 317 8.81 -2.47 -35.24
C ALA A 317 7.57 -1.64 -35.58
N ASP A 318 6.55 -2.26 -36.18
CA ASP A 318 5.26 -1.63 -36.44
C ASP A 318 4.60 -1.18 -35.13
N PHE A 319 4.64 -2.03 -34.10
CA PHE A 319 4.18 -1.70 -32.77
C PHE A 319 4.93 -0.51 -32.16
N ALA A 320 6.27 -0.52 -32.18
CA ALA A 320 7.10 0.55 -31.63
C ALA A 320 6.88 1.89 -32.35
N THR A 321 6.69 1.84 -33.67
CA THR A 321 6.38 3.01 -34.51
C THR A 321 5.02 3.59 -34.14
N ALA A 322 3.97 2.77 -34.14
CA ALA A 322 2.63 3.21 -33.77
C ALA A 322 2.57 3.75 -32.34
N THR A 323 3.31 3.12 -31.41
CA THR A 323 3.42 3.57 -30.02
C THR A 323 4.11 4.94 -29.93
N THR A 324 5.16 5.15 -30.73
CA THR A 324 5.90 6.42 -30.78
C THR A 324 5.08 7.57 -31.36
N GLU A 325 4.23 7.29 -32.35
CA GLU A 325 3.32 8.26 -32.94
C GLU A 325 2.11 8.57 -32.03
N SER A 326 1.84 7.70 -31.06
CA SER A 326 0.78 7.84 -30.07
C SER A 326 1.24 8.67 -28.84
N ASN A 327 0.30 8.97 -27.94
CA ASN A 327 0.57 9.70 -26.69
C ASN A 327 0.79 8.76 -25.49
N LEU A 328 1.39 7.59 -25.74
CA LEU A 328 1.57 6.57 -24.71
C LEU A 328 2.69 6.94 -23.73
N VAL A 329 2.36 6.87 -22.45
CA VAL A 329 3.28 7.07 -21.31
C VAL A 329 3.63 5.74 -20.65
N GLY A 330 2.68 4.79 -20.64
CA GLY A 330 2.86 3.45 -20.10
C GLY A 330 2.64 2.38 -21.17
N VAL A 331 3.58 1.47 -21.32
CA VAL A 331 3.50 0.37 -22.29
C VAL A 331 3.76 -0.96 -21.59
N SER A 332 2.85 -1.90 -21.71
CA SER A 332 3.00 -3.28 -21.26
C SER A 332 2.86 -4.20 -22.46
N LEU A 333 3.93 -4.93 -22.77
CA LEU A 333 3.96 -5.90 -23.86
C LEU A 333 4.12 -7.30 -23.29
N LYS A 334 3.28 -8.21 -23.77
CA LYS A 334 3.34 -9.63 -23.46
C LYS A 334 3.35 -10.44 -24.75
N ASP A 335 4.33 -11.33 -24.90
CA ASP A 335 4.34 -12.28 -26.01
C ASP A 335 3.68 -13.60 -25.59
N LYS A 336 3.26 -14.39 -26.58
CA LYS A 336 2.78 -15.74 -26.36
C LYS A 336 3.95 -16.63 -25.97
N PRO A 337 3.87 -17.39 -24.86
CA PRO A 337 4.94 -18.31 -24.49
C PRO A 337 5.15 -19.34 -25.60
N ILE A 338 6.41 -19.66 -25.87
CA ILE A 338 6.78 -20.64 -26.87
C ILE A 338 6.26 -22.01 -26.41
N SER A 339 5.39 -22.61 -27.20
CA SER A 339 4.98 -23.99 -26.92
C SER A 339 6.20 -24.89 -27.07
N GLN A 340 6.43 -25.81 -26.12
CA GLN A 340 7.60 -26.70 -26.08
C GLN A 340 7.83 -27.54 -27.36
N ARG A 341 6.88 -27.55 -28.31
CA ARG A 341 6.93 -28.32 -29.55
C ARG A 341 7.62 -27.60 -30.72
N GLU A 342 7.80 -26.28 -30.68
CA GLU A 342 8.54 -25.58 -31.74
C GLU A 342 10.05 -25.85 -31.61
N SER A 343 10.73 -26.14 -32.73
CA SER A 343 12.13 -26.55 -32.72
C SER A 343 13.03 -25.45 -32.16
N ARG A 344 13.81 -25.77 -31.12
CA ARG A 344 14.77 -24.84 -30.49
C ARG A 344 15.76 -24.23 -31.50
N ILE A 345 16.03 -24.88 -32.63
CA ILE A 345 17.05 -24.46 -33.59
C ILE A 345 16.63 -23.21 -34.39
N SER A 346 15.38 -23.17 -34.90
CA SER A 346 14.90 -21.97 -35.62
C SER A 346 14.73 -20.78 -34.69
N PHE A 347 14.55 -21.03 -33.39
CA PHE A 347 14.46 -20.01 -32.36
C PHE A 347 15.75 -19.20 -32.21
N TRP A 348 16.93 -19.83 -32.14
CA TRP A 348 18.20 -19.14 -31.95
C TRP A 348 18.61 -18.23 -33.12
N LEU A 349 18.20 -18.56 -34.35
CA LEU A 349 18.63 -17.82 -35.54
C LEU A 349 17.89 -16.48 -35.71
N ASP A 350 16.68 -16.35 -35.15
CA ASP A 350 15.80 -15.18 -35.36
C ASP A 350 15.59 -14.35 -34.07
N SER A 351 16.12 -14.81 -32.93
CA SER A 351 15.92 -14.18 -31.62
C SER A 351 16.79 -12.95 -31.37
N GLY A 352 17.92 -12.81 -32.08
CA GLY A 352 18.95 -11.82 -31.75
C GLY A 352 18.60 -10.37 -32.06
N SER A 353 17.70 -10.08 -33.01
CA SER A 353 17.34 -8.71 -33.42
C SER A 353 15.86 -8.36 -33.21
N ARG A 354 15.00 -9.37 -32.98
CA ARG A 354 13.55 -9.23 -32.96
C ARG A 354 13.02 -8.10 -32.06
N TYR A 355 13.62 -7.90 -30.89
CA TYR A 355 13.16 -6.89 -29.94
C TYR A 355 14.03 -5.63 -29.91
N ASN A 356 14.90 -5.44 -30.91
CA ASN A 356 15.59 -4.18 -31.14
C ASN A 356 14.63 -2.97 -31.09
N PRO A 357 13.43 -3.03 -31.71
CA PRO A 357 12.51 -1.89 -31.66
C PRO A 357 12.01 -1.55 -30.25
N LEU A 358 12.03 -2.48 -29.30
CA LEU A 358 11.66 -2.19 -27.91
C LEU A 358 12.69 -1.32 -27.20
N ALA A 359 13.99 -1.51 -27.44
CA ALA A 359 15.00 -0.61 -26.89
C ALA A 359 14.89 0.80 -27.48
N TRP A 360 14.57 0.91 -28.77
CA TRP A 360 14.28 2.22 -29.37
C TRP A 360 13.04 2.86 -28.72
N LEU A 361 12.01 2.07 -28.46
CA LEU A 361 10.81 2.54 -27.77
C LEU A 361 11.09 3.00 -26.33
N MET A 362 12.02 2.37 -25.60
CA MET A 362 12.45 2.85 -24.28
C MET A 362 13.06 4.26 -24.33
N SER A 363 13.76 4.58 -25.42
CA SER A 363 14.35 5.91 -25.65
C SER A 363 13.33 6.95 -26.14
N ASN A 364 12.05 6.58 -26.23
CA ASN A 364 10.98 7.51 -26.56
C ASN A 364 10.82 8.54 -25.43
N LYS A 365 10.77 9.84 -25.78
CA LYS A 365 10.65 10.94 -24.81
C LYS A 365 9.33 10.97 -24.03
N ARG A 366 8.32 10.21 -24.44
CA ARG A 366 7.00 10.14 -23.81
C ARG A 366 6.83 8.90 -22.93
N VAL A 367 7.47 7.79 -23.29
CA VAL A 367 7.34 6.52 -22.56
C VAL A 367 8.11 6.64 -21.24
N ARG A 368 7.38 6.67 -20.13
CA ARG A 368 7.93 6.76 -18.78
C ARG A 368 7.84 5.44 -18.02
N SER A 369 6.94 4.55 -18.42
CA SER A 369 6.77 3.23 -17.81
C SER A 369 6.72 2.15 -18.88
N MET A 370 7.54 1.11 -18.73
CA MET A 370 7.53 -0.03 -19.64
C MET A 370 7.49 -1.35 -18.87
N LYS A 371 6.61 -2.26 -19.25
CA LYS A 371 6.51 -3.62 -18.74
C LYS A 371 6.69 -4.62 -19.87
N ILE A 372 7.64 -5.52 -19.75
CA ILE A 372 7.91 -6.60 -20.69
C ILE A 372 7.63 -7.91 -19.95
N GLU A 373 6.68 -8.70 -20.44
CA GLU A 373 6.25 -9.93 -19.78
C GLU A 373 6.38 -11.15 -20.70
N ALA A 374 7.03 -12.21 -20.20
CA ALA A 374 7.12 -13.51 -20.87
C ALA A 374 7.77 -13.47 -22.28
N ILE A 375 8.77 -12.61 -22.47
CA ILE A 375 9.59 -12.53 -23.69
C ILE A 375 10.97 -13.14 -23.41
N GLU A 376 11.07 -14.47 -23.50
CA GLU A 376 12.25 -15.25 -23.07
C GLU A 376 13.56 -14.83 -23.78
N ASP A 377 13.46 -14.37 -25.03
CA ASP A 377 14.57 -13.96 -25.88
C ASP A 377 15.00 -12.49 -25.74
N PHE A 378 14.33 -11.69 -24.90
CA PHE A 378 14.61 -10.25 -24.78
C PHE A 378 16.08 -9.93 -24.48
N PHE A 379 16.76 -10.76 -23.68
CA PHE A 379 18.16 -10.53 -23.32
C PHE A 379 19.18 -11.37 -24.12
N LEU A 380 18.76 -12.25 -25.03
CA LEU A 380 19.67 -13.12 -25.82
C LEU A 380 20.48 -12.36 -26.89
N MET A 381 20.51 -11.04 -26.82
CA MET A 381 20.98 -10.15 -27.88
C MET A 381 22.41 -9.68 -27.61
N SER A 382 23.33 -9.94 -28.55
CA SER A 382 24.75 -9.58 -28.43
C SER A 382 25.06 -8.11 -28.77
N ASP A 383 24.23 -7.46 -29.58
CA ASP A 383 24.59 -6.19 -30.26
C ASP A 383 23.59 -5.04 -30.03
N PHE A 384 22.90 -5.03 -28.90
CA PHE A 384 22.00 -3.93 -28.56
C PHE A 384 22.74 -2.59 -28.48
N VAL A 385 22.34 -1.66 -29.33
CA VAL A 385 22.68 -0.24 -29.19
C VAL A 385 21.49 0.42 -28.50
N PHE A 386 21.52 0.43 -27.17
CA PHE A 386 20.58 1.24 -26.39
C PHE A 386 20.89 2.72 -26.68
N LYS A 387 19.84 3.49 -27.01
CA LYS A 387 19.93 4.95 -26.97
C LYS A 387 19.55 5.41 -25.57
N GLU A 388 20.02 6.59 -25.18
CA GLU A 388 19.64 7.16 -23.89
C GLU A 388 18.11 7.27 -23.76
N ALA A 389 17.60 6.81 -22.63
CA ALA A 389 16.20 6.79 -22.23
C ALA A 389 16.02 7.57 -20.91
N PRO A 390 16.34 8.88 -20.88
CA PRO A 390 16.28 9.67 -19.65
C PRO A 390 14.84 9.88 -19.13
N GLU A 391 13.82 9.62 -19.94
CA GLU A 391 12.43 9.79 -19.52
C GLU A 391 11.84 8.53 -18.88
N LEU A 392 12.50 7.37 -19.03
CA LEU A 392 12.03 6.11 -18.46
C LEU A 392 12.21 6.11 -16.94
N ARG A 393 11.09 6.07 -16.21
CA ARG A 393 11.01 6.09 -14.74
C ARG A 393 10.69 4.72 -14.14
N SER A 394 9.96 3.87 -14.85
CA SER A 394 9.59 2.54 -14.38
C SER A 394 9.86 1.49 -15.46
N LEU A 395 10.53 0.41 -15.09
CA LEU A 395 10.83 -0.71 -15.98
C LEU A 395 10.55 -2.03 -15.28
N ASP A 396 9.60 -2.80 -15.80
CA ASP A 396 9.18 -4.08 -15.24
C ASP A 396 9.43 -5.21 -16.26
N ILE A 397 10.50 -5.97 -16.12
CA ILE A 397 10.84 -7.10 -17.00
C ILE A 397 10.49 -8.38 -16.26
N VAL A 398 9.29 -8.93 -16.41
CA VAL A 398 8.76 -10.02 -15.57
C VAL A 398 8.57 -11.33 -16.34
N LYS A 399 8.63 -12.47 -15.62
CA LYS A 399 8.50 -13.83 -16.20
C LYS A 399 9.49 -14.12 -17.33
N ILE A 400 10.69 -13.56 -17.25
CA ILE A 400 11.79 -13.82 -18.18
C ILE A 400 12.89 -14.48 -17.38
N ASN A 401 13.39 -15.64 -17.83
CA ASN A 401 14.44 -16.33 -17.12
C ASN A 401 15.77 -15.61 -17.35
N ILE A 402 16.28 -14.93 -16.32
CA ILE A 402 17.55 -14.21 -16.38
C ILE A 402 18.67 -15.15 -15.89
N SER A 403 19.30 -15.84 -16.84
CA SER A 403 20.53 -16.62 -16.67
C SER A 403 21.79 -15.77 -16.43
N PRO A 404 22.72 -16.18 -15.55
CA PRO A 404 23.79 -15.32 -15.01
C PRO A 404 24.83 -14.80 -16.00
N CYS A 405 25.24 -15.59 -16.99
CA CYS A 405 26.45 -15.30 -17.77
C CYS A 405 26.19 -14.38 -18.98
N TYR A 406 25.04 -14.50 -19.64
CA TYR A 406 24.78 -13.79 -20.90
C TYR A 406 24.12 -12.42 -20.69
N TYR A 407 23.23 -12.32 -19.71
CA TYR A 407 22.34 -11.14 -19.62
C TYR A 407 22.91 -10.00 -18.80
N ARG A 408 23.93 -10.26 -17.98
CA ARG A 408 24.57 -9.23 -17.15
C ARG A 408 25.06 -8.05 -17.98
N ARG A 409 25.66 -8.32 -19.15
CA ARG A 409 26.13 -7.25 -20.06
C ARG A 409 24.97 -6.42 -20.60
N THR A 410 23.93 -7.07 -21.13
CA THR A 410 22.78 -6.39 -21.74
C THR A 410 21.97 -5.61 -20.71
N LEU A 411 21.71 -6.20 -19.54
CA LEU A 411 21.06 -5.50 -18.43
C LEU A 411 21.87 -4.31 -17.95
N ARG A 412 23.20 -4.46 -17.83
CA ARG A 412 24.08 -3.34 -17.48
C ARG A 412 23.98 -2.21 -18.50
N GLN A 413 24.03 -2.53 -19.79
CA GLN A 413 23.88 -1.53 -20.85
C GLN A 413 22.51 -0.85 -20.77
N LEU A 414 21.43 -1.62 -20.65
CA LEU A 414 20.08 -1.08 -20.48
C LEU A 414 20.00 -0.08 -19.32
N LEU A 415 20.54 -0.43 -18.15
CA LEU A 415 20.47 0.42 -16.96
C LEU A 415 21.34 1.68 -17.07
N ILE A 416 22.50 1.61 -17.72
CA ILE A 416 23.34 2.78 -18.00
C ILE A 416 22.57 3.81 -18.85
N HIS A 417 21.74 3.34 -19.78
CA HIS A 417 20.95 4.22 -20.64
C HIS A 417 19.65 4.69 -20.01
N CYS A 418 19.31 4.24 -18.79
CA CYS A 418 18.11 4.66 -18.05
C CYS A 418 18.47 5.35 -16.72
N PRO A 419 19.18 6.50 -16.74
CA PRO A 419 19.73 7.12 -15.52
C PRO A 419 18.68 7.64 -14.53
N ASN A 420 17.45 7.83 -15.01
CA ASN A 420 16.34 8.45 -14.28
C ASN A 420 15.31 7.43 -13.75
N LEU A 421 15.66 6.14 -13.79
CA LEU A 421 14.81 5.05 -13.37
C LEU A 421 14.54 5.09 -11.86
N VAL A 422 13.27 5.21 -11.51
CA VAL A 422 12.76 5.26 -10.13
C VAL A 422 12.36 3.87 -9.62
N LYS A 423 11.79 3.04 -10.50
CA LYS A 423 11.34 1.68 -10.20
C LYS A 423 11.90 0.69 -11.21
N LEU A 424 12.44 -0.41 -10.72
CA LEU A 424 12.89 -1.53 -11.53
C LEU A 424 12.33 -2.84 -10.98
N THR A 425 11.67 -3.64 -11.82
CA THR A 425 11.31 -5.02 -11.50
C THR A 425 11.99 -5.96 -12.48
N LEU A 426 12.70 -6.97 -11.99
CA LEU A 426 13.37 -7.98 -12.80
C LEU A 426 12.83 -9.37 -12.45
N GLY A 427 12.40 -10.10 -13.46
CA GLY A 427 11.67 -11.36 -13.38
C GLY A 427 12.58 -12.58 -13.42
N THR A 428 12.04 -13.70 -12.94
CA THR A 428 12.62 -15.05 -12.84
C THR A 428 14.14 -15.10 -12.91
N ILE A 429 14.76 -14.58 -11.86
CA ILE A 429 16.20 -14.61 -11.68
C ILE A 429 16.59 -15.97 -11.13
N ASP A 430 17.64 -16.58 -11.68
CA ASP A 430 18.24 -17.76 -11.05
C ASP A 430 18.64 -17.40 -9.61
N ASN A 431 18.21 -18.21 -8.66
CA ASN A 431 18.53 -18.12 -7.23
C ASN A 431 20.05 -18.01 -6.92
N ILE A 432 20.95 -18.30 -7.87
CA ILE A 432 22.40 -18.08 -7.72
C ILE A 432 22.78 -16.59 -7.83
N LEU A 433 21.96 -15.78 -8.50
CA LEU A 433 22.23 -14.37 -8.70
C LEU A 433 21.84 -13.55 -7.47
N THR A 434 22.86 -12.94 -6.88
CA THR A 434 22.70 -11.94 -5.84
C THR A 434 22.55 -10.58 -6.49
N LEU A 435 21.92 -9.65 -5.77
CA LEU A 435 21.81 -8.25 -6.19
C LEU A 435 23.18 -7.66 -6.57
N ASN A 436 24.21 -7.95 -5.75
CA ASN A 436 25.57 -7.51 -6.01
C ASN A 436 26.10 -8.11 -7.32
N ASN A 437 25.91 -9.41 -7.55
CA ASN A 437 26.39 -10.03 -8.79
C ASN A 437 25.72 -9.44 -10.05
N LEU A 438 24.47 -9.01 -9.92
CA LEU A 438 23.70 -8.45 -11.02
C LEU A 438 24.03 -6.97 -11.28
N LEU A 439 24.10 -6.15 -10.22
CA LEU A 439 24.04 -4.68 -10.31
C LEU A 439 25.18 -3.93 -9.60
N TYR A 440 26.19 -4.59 -9.03
CA TYR A 440 27.20 -3.92 -8.19
C TYR A 440 27.85 -2.69 -8.85
N ASP A 441 28.22 -2.78 -10.12
CA ASP A 441 28.87 -1.68 -10.84
C ASP A 441 27.88 -0.62 -11.35
N THR A 442 26.58 -0.92 -11.40
CA THR A 442 25.56 -0.05 -11.99
C THR A 442 24.70 0.67 -10.96
N LEU A 443 24.57 0.14 -9.75
CA LEU A 443 23.81 0.76 -8.67
C LEU A 443 24.22 2.20 -8.35
N PRO A 444 25.53 2.54 -8.29
CA PRO A 444 25.95 3.93 -8.10
C PRO A 444 25.52 4.87 -9.22
N LEU A 445 25.20 4.35 -10.40
CA LEU A 445 24.71 5.13 -11.54
C LEU A 445 23.20 5.40 -11.44
N LEU A 446 22.45 4.60 -10.68
CA LEU A 446 21.00 4.71 -10.51
C LEU A 446 20.66 5.53 -9.25
N GLN A 447 21.13 6.78 -9.22
CA GLN A 447 20.93 7.71 -8.11
C GLN A 447 19.44 8.02 -7.84
N THR A 448 18.60 7.86 -8.87
CA THR A 448 17.16 8.14 -8.83
C THR A 448 16.31 6.94 -8.42
N LEU A 449 16.90 5.73 -8.36
CA LEU A 449 16.18 4.52 -8.02
C LEU A 449 15.67 4.59 -6.58
N LYS A 450 14.37 4.34 -6.41
CA LYS A 450 13.69 4.28 -5.11
C LYS A 450 13.25 2.86 -4.77
N SER A 451 12.94 2.05 -5.78
CA SER A 451 12.46 0.67 -5.59
C SER A 451 13.05 -0.28 -6.62
N LEU A 452 13.57 -1.41 -6.14
CA LEU A 452 13.99 -2.55 -6.95
C LEU A 452 13.29 -3.81 -6.46
N GLU A 453 12.63 -4.51 -7.37
CA GLU A 453 12.03 -5.81 -7.11
C GLU A 453 12.73 -6.88 -7.96
N LEU A 454 13.28 -7.90 -7.31
CA LEU A 454 13.87 -9.07 -7.96
C LEU A 454 12.96 -10.27 -7.72
N GLN A 455 12.36 -10.81 -8.77
CA GLN A 455 11.52 -11.99 -8.70
C GLN A 455 12.36 -13.22 -9.00
N TYR A 456 12.51 -14.08 -8.02
CA TYR A 456 13.07 -15.42 -8.15
C TYR A 456 11.92 -16.39 -8.46
N GLU A 457 12.27 -17.61 -8.89
CA GLU A 457 11.27 -18.68 -8.94
C GLU A 457 10.65 -18.87 -7.54
N SER A 458 11.49 -18.93 -6.49
CA SER A 458 11.07 -19.26 -5.13
C SER A 458 10.37 -18.13 -4.37
N GLY A 459 10.53 -16.87 -4.79
CA GLY A 459 10.18 -15.70 -3.99
C GLY A 459 10.49 -14.36 -4.67
N VAL A 460 10.33 -13.26 -3.93
CA VAL A 460 10.59 -11.89 -4.39
C VAL A 460 11.42 -11.15 -3.34
N LEU A 461 12.51 -10.52 -3.77
CA LEU A 461 13.32 -9.60 -2.97
C LEU A 461 13.00 -8.17 -3.37
N ARG A 462 12.57 -7.35 -2.42
CA ARG A 462 12.25 -5.92 -2.62
C ARG A 462 13.24 -5.07 -1.84
N ASN A 463 13.95 -4.21 -2.55
CA ASN A 463 14.90 -3.26 -1.98
C ASN A 463 14.34 -1.85 -2.16
N LYS A 464 14.40 -1.05 -1.10
CA LYS A 464 14.17 0.40 -1.15
C LYS A 464 15.51 1.13 -1.19
N TYR A 465 15.59 2.14 -2.02
CA TYR A 465 16.82 2.91 -2.25
C TYR A 465 16.64 4.39 -1.98
N LEU A 466 17.74 5.04 -1.61
CA LEU A 466 17.87 6.48 -1.58
C LEU A 466 19.29 6.85 -2.04
N ARG A 467 19.39 7.60 -3.14
CA ARG A 467 20.67 8.09 -3.68
C ARG A 467 21.68 6.97 -3.91
N GLY A 468 21.25 5.90 -4.58
CA GLY A 468 22.08 4.73 -4.89
C GLY A 468 22.42 3.82 -3.71
N THR A 469 21.93 4.10 -2.50
CA THR A 469 22.16 3.27 -1.31
C THR A 469 20.91 2.49 -0.91
N THR A 470 21.05 1.21 -0.56
CA THR A 470 19.94 0.39 -0.06
C THR A 470 19.58 0.86 1.35
N LEU A 471 18.33 1.28 1.54
CA LEU A 471 17.78 1.66 2.84
C LEU A 471 17.26 0.45 3.60
N GLU A 472 16.44 -0.35 2.94
CA GLU A 472 15.70 -1.46 3.52
C GLU A 472 15.48 -2.53 2.46
N SER A 473 15.64 -3.79 2.85
CA SER A 473 15.31 -4.91 2.00
C SER A 473 14.30 -5.84 2.68
N SER A 474 13.37 -6.37 1.90
CA SER A 474 12.39 -7.35 2.34
C SER A 474 12.35 -8.51 1.37
N MET A 475 12.30 -9.74 1.87
CA MET A 475 12.23 -10.93 1.04
C MET A 475 10.96 -11.72 1.35
N GLU A 476 10.27 -12.17 0.31
CA GLU A 476 9.04 -12.96 0.42
C GLU A 476 9.18 -14.25 -0.37
N PHE A 477 8.92 -15.40 0.24
CA PHE A 477 8.97 -16.71 -0.40
C PHE A 477 7.57 -17.25 -0.59
N TYR A 478 7.24 -17.68 -1.81
CA TYR A 478 5.92 -18.21 -2.17
C TYR A 478 5.89 -19.73 -2.26
N HIS A 479 7.03 -20.36 -2.49
CA HIS A 479 7.09 -21.80 -2.73
C HIS A 479 6.94 -22.60 -1.43
N PRO A 480 6.20 -23.72 -1.47
CA PRO A 480 6.16 -24.69 -0.39
C PRO A 480 7.57 -25.08 0.07
N MET A 481 7.84 -24.90 1.37
CA MET A 481 9.10 -25.28 1.98
C MET A 481 8.93 -26.52 2.87
N ARG A 482 9.63 -27.59 2.51
CA ARG A 482 9.83 -28.79 3.33
C ARG A 482 11.32 -29.04 3.56
N ILE A 483 11.68 -29.40 4.78
CA ILE A 483 13.06 -29.68 5.20
C ILE A 483 13.18 -31.18 5.51
N CYS A 484 13.86 -31.93 4.65
CA CYS A 484 14.10 -33.36 4.78
C CYS A 484 15.58 -33.61 5.13
N GLU A 485 15.87 -34.25 6.26
CA GLU A 485 17.18 -34.87 6.62
C GLU A 485 18.44 -34.12 6.11
N ASP A 486 18.51 -32.81 6.41
CA ASP A 486 19.58 -31.84 6.08
C ASP A 486 19.53 -31.14 4.71
N ASP A 487 18.67 -31.56 3.79
CA ASP A 487 18.41 -30.86 2.54
C ASP A 487 17.04 -30.17 2.53
N VAL A 488 16.96 -29.07 1.77
CA VAL A 488 15.67 -28.44 1.48
C VAL A 488 15.23 -28.94 0.14
N VAL A 489 14.08 -29.59 0.16
CA VAL A 489 13.32 -29.79 -1.05
C VAL A 489 12.35 -28.62 -1.13
N ILE A 490 12.80 -27.52 -1.73
CA ILE A 490 11.84 -26.62 -2.40
C ILE A 490 11.31 -27.53 -3.51
N LEU A 491 10.01 -27.80 -3.52
CA LEU A 491 9.44 -28.92 -4.28
C LEU A 491 9.79 -28.96 -5.78
N SER A 492 10.40 -27.92 -6.35
CA SER A 492 10.92 -27.87 -7.72
C SER A 492 12.43 -28.15 -7.89
N GLU A 493 13.31 -28.01 -6.89
CA GLU A 493 14.77 -28.11 -7.08
C GLU A 493 15.53 -28.71 -5.89
N LYS A 494 16.32 -29.76 -6.14
CA LYS A 494 17.31 -30.28 -5.18
C LYS A 494 18.46 -29.29 -5.06
N ARG A 495 18.52 -28.54 -3.96
CA ARG A 495 19.58 -27.54 -3.71
C ARG A 495 20.37 -27.87 -2.45
N LYS A 496 21.65 -27.49 -2.45
CA LYS A 496 22.54 -27.54 -1.28
C LYS A 496 21.91 -26.73 -0.14
N GLY A 497 21.38 -27.40 0.89
CA GLY A 497 20.92 -26.93 2.21
C GLY A 497 20.29 -25.52 2.37
N LEU A 498 19.13 -25.41 3.06
CA LEU A 498 18.46 -24.12 3.39
C LEU A 498 19.42 -23.11 3.98
N HIS A 499 20.26 -23.63 4.87
CA HIS A 499 21.08 -22.84 5.74
C HIS A 499 22.12 -22.07 4.93
N SER A 500 22.81 -22.72 3.97
CA SER A 500 23.71 -22.04 3.05
C SER A 500 23.00 -21.02 2.17
N TYR A 501 21.78 -21.34 1.72
CA TYR A 501 20.99 -20.43 0.91
C TYR A 501 20.56 -19.17 1.68
N LEU A 502 19.99 -19.34 2.88
CA LEU A 502 19.63 -18.22 3.76
C LEU A 502 20.86 -17.40 4.17
N LEU A 503 21.98 -18.05 4.52
CA LEU A 503 23.23 -17.35 4.80
C LEU A 503 23.72 -16.54 3.61
N ASN A 504 23.63 -17.10 2.40
CA ASN A 504 24.01 -16.36 1.19
C ASN A 504 23.11 -15.15 0.99
N ILE A 505 21.79 -15.29 1.15
CA ILE A 505 20.87 -14.15 1.06
C ILE A 505 21.23 -13.07 2.09
N MET A 506 21.29 -13.44 3.37
CA MET A 506 21.57 -12.51 4.47
C MET A 506 22.97 -11.89 4.38
N SER A 507 23.94 -12.63 3.82
CA SER A 507 25.28 -12.11 3.59
C SER A 507 25.35 -11.14 2.41
N ASN A 508 24.63 -11.44 1.33
CA ASN A 508 24.66 -10.59 0.14
C ASN A 508 23.78 -9.34 0.29
N ASP A 509 22.81 -9.37 1.19
CA ASP A 509 21.93 -8.25 1.49
C ASP A 509 22.01 -7.87 2.99
N PRO A 510 23.01 -7.04 3.37
CA PRO A 510 23.19 -6.63 4.76
C PRO A 510 22.06 -5.69 5.26
N LYS A 511 21.13 -5.27 4.41
CA LYS A 511 19.99 -4.40 4.74
C LYS A 511 18.65 -5.13 4.74
N LEU A 512 18.68 -6.46 4.67
CA LEU A 512 17.50 -7.30 4.80
C LEU A 512 16.90 -7.19 6.21
N THR A 513 15.84 -6.39 6.35
CA THR A 513 15.12 -6.17 7.61
C THR A 513 13.98 -7.16 7.80
N THR A 514 13.31 -7.55 6.71
CA THR A 514 12.09 -8.36 6.78
C THR A 514 12.18 -9.60 5.90
N MET A 515 11.79 -10.75 6.43
CA MET A 515 11.68 -12.01 5.68
C MET A 515 10.29 -12.62 5.91
N LEU A 516 9.55 -12.87 4.84
CA LEU A 516 8.24 -13.50 4.86
C LEU A 516 8.34 -14.87 4.17
N LEU A 517 8.08 -15.94 4.91
CA LEU A 517 8.06 -17.30 4.41
C LEU A 517 6.61 -17.78 4.36
N THR A 518 6.07 -18.03 3.18
CA THR A 518 4.72 -18.60 3.02
C THR A 518 4.80 -20.09 2.71
N ASN A 519 3.70 -20.82 2.91
CA ASN A 519 3.60 -22.26 2.63
C ASN A 519 4.66 -23.12 3.34
N VAL A 520 5.00 -22.77 4.58
CA VAL A 520 6.00 -23.51 5.37
C VAL A 520 5.33 -24.66 6.13
N TYR A 521 5.82 -25.89 5.92
CA TYR A 521 5.37 -27.07 6.66
C TYR A 521 6.26 -27.34 7.88
N ASP A 522 7.58 -27.26 7.71
CA ASP A 522 8.57 -27.51 8.76
C ASP A 522 9.00 -26.23 9.48
N TYR A 523 8.04 -25.41 9.92
CA TYR A 523 8.29 -24.06 10.47
C TYR A 523 9.29 -24.07 11.64
N HIS A 524 9.31 -25.14 12.44
CA HIS A 524 10.26 -25.27 13.56
C HIS A 524 11.71 -25.40 13.10
N LYS A 525 11.98 -26.24 12.10
CA LYS A 525 13.31 -26.36 11.48
C LYS A 525 13.67 -25.06 10.75
N VAL A 526 12.73 -24.44 10.06
CA VAL A 526 12.96 -23.15 9.37
C VAL A 526 13.38 -22.06 10.36
N ILE A 527 12.65 -21.89 11.46
CA ILE A 527 12.99 -20.91 12.51
C ILE A 527 14.38 -21.18 13.06
N GLU A 528 14.69 -22.44 13.39
CA GLU A 528 16.01 -22.82 13.88
C GLU A 528 17.11 -22.49 12.87
N ARG A 529 16.94 -22.82 11.59
CA ARG A 529 17.94 -22.51 10.56
C ARG A 529 18.11 -21.01 10.32
N VAL A 530 17.05 -20.21 10.40
CA VAL A 530 17.13 -18.74 10.31
C VAL A 530 17.86 -18.17 11.54
N ILE A 531 17.55 -18.64 12.74
CA ILE A 531 18.25 -18.23 13.97
C ILE A 531 19.74 -18.58 13.88
N THR A 532 20.08 -19.81 13.49
CA THR A 532 21.48 -20.23 13.31
C THR A 532 22.17 -19.41 12.21
N ALA A 533 21.49 -19.12 11.10
CA ALA A 533 22.03 -18.27 10.04
C ALA A 533 22.33 -16.86 10.56
N ARG A 534 21.40 -16.27 11.32
CA ARG A 534 21.57 -14.97 11.97
C ARG A 534 22.76 -14.95 12.94
N LYS A 535 22.88 -15.95 13.83
CA LYS A 535 24.01 -16.08 14.77
C LYS A 535 25.36 -16.08 14.04
N LYS A 536 25.44 -16.88 12.98
CA LYS A 536 26.64 -16.96 12.15
C LYS A 536 26.90 -15.64 11.39
N MET A 537 25.87 -14.96 10.92
CA MET A 537 26.00 -13.64 10.29
C MET A 537 26.58 -12.59 11.25
N ILE A 538 26.07 -12.54 12.49
CA ILE A 538 26.60 -11.64 13.54
C ILE A 538 28.06 -12.01 13.84
N SER A 539 28.39 -13.30 13.98
CA SER A 539 29.78 -13.73 14.21
C SER A 539 30.72 -13.37 13.05
N LEU A 540 30.24 -13.40 11.81
CA LEU A 540 31.07 -13.14 10.61
C LEU A 540 31.20 -11.65 10.28
N LYS A 541 30.14 -10.85 10.47
CA LYS A 541 30.07 -9.45 10.04
C LYS A 541 29.89 -8.45 11.18
N GLY A 542 29.82 -8.93 12.42
CA GLY A 542 29.51 -8.13 13.60
C GLY A 542 28.04 -7.74 13.75
N SER A 543 27.21 -7.88 12.71
CA SER A 543 25.79 -7.50 12.77
C SER A 543 24.92 -8.28 11.78
N CYS A 544 23.61 -8.27 12.02
CA CYS A 544 22.59 -8.77 11.12
C CYS A 544 21.34 -7.88 11.18
N ALA A 545 20.98 -7.26 10.06
CA ALA A 545 19.84 -6.33 9.97
C ALA A 545 18.47 -7.00 9.99
N LEU A 546 18.37 -8.34 9.98
CA LEU A 546 17.09 -9.04 9.99
C LEU A 546 16.36 -8.75 11.29
N GLU A 547 15.33 -7.91 11.22
CA GLU A 547 14.49 -7.46 12.32
C GLU A 547 13.24 -8.32 12.47
N THR A 548 12.63 -8.73 11.36
CA THR A 548 11.35 -9.44 11.38
C THR A 548 11.37 -10.65 10.44
N LEU A 549 11.07 -11.84 10.98
CA LEU A 549 10.76 -13.05 10.21
C LEU A 549 9.29 -13.41 10.44
N MET A 550 8.50 -13.41 9.37
CA MET A 550 7.10 -13.84 9.38
C MET A 550 6.98 -15.19 8.70
N ILE A 551 6.34 -16.14 9.36
CA ILE A 551 6.06 -17.47 8.79
C ILE A 551 4.56 -17.64 8.69
N LYS A 552 4.09 -17.81 7.46
CA LYS A 552 2.71 -18.11 7.12
C LYS A 552 2.59 -19.56 6.67
N HIS A 553 1.47 -20.16 7.02
CA HIS A 553 1.06 -21.44 6.52
C HIS A 553 -0.28 -21.34 5.85
N ARG A 554 -0.41 -22.10 4.78
CA ARG A 554 -1.64 -22.20 4.01
C ARG A 554 -2.30 -23.52 4.39
N GLY A 555 -3.35 -23.42 5.21
CA GLY A 555 -4.24 -24.55 5.46
C GLY A 555 -5.15 -24.81 4.26
N GLU A 556 -6.05 -25.79 4.38
CA GLU A 556 -7.01 -26.15 3.33
C GLU A 556 -7.92 -24.97 2.93
N SER A 557 -8.30 -24.11 3.89
CA SER A 557 -9.30 -23.06 3.70
C SER A 557 -8.80 -21.62 3.86
N SER A 558 -7.65 -21.40 4.49
CA SER A 558 -7.10 -20.05 4.71
C SER A 558 -5.60 -20.03 4.98
N GLU A 559 -4.97 -18.89 4.70
CA GLU A 559 -3.61 -18.57 5.15
C GLU A 559 -3.64 -17.91 6.52
N PHE A 560 -2.78 -18.36 7.43
CA PHE A 560 -2.58 -17.69 8.72
C PHE A 560 -1.09 -17.63 9.08
N THR A 561 -0.74 -16.63 9.87
CA THR A 561 0.62 -16.42 10.37
C THR A 561 0.85 -17.34 11.56
N ILE A 562 1.72 -18.34 11.38
CA ILE A 562 2.15 -19.27 12.44
C ILE A 562 3.02 -18.53 13.45
N ALA A 563 4.01 -17.78 12.96
CA ALA A 563 5.05 -17.21 13.81
C ALA A 563 5.54 -15.87 13.27
N VAL A 564 5.79 -14.94 14.19
CA VAL A 564 6.51 -13.70 13.94
C VAL A 564 7.70 -13.67 14.88
N VAL A 565 8.91 -13.85 14.34
CA VAL A 565 10.16 -13.72 15.07
C VAL A 565 10.66 -12.29 14.90
N ARG A 566 10.86 -11.58 16.01
CA ARG A 566 11.42 -10.23 16.05
C ARG A 566 12.82 -10.27 16.65
N CYS A 567 13.79 -9.72 15.93
CA CYS A 567 15.15 -9.50 16.38
C CYS A 567 15.30 -8.04 16.77
N LEU A 568 15.50 -7.76 18.06
CA LEU A 568 15.42 -6.39 18.58
C LEU A 568 16.72 -5.61 18.44
N ASP A 569 17.84 -6.33 18.36
CA ASP A 569 19.18 -5.74 18.30
C ASP A 569 20.01 -6.47 17.24
N ALA A 570 20.46 -5.75 16.23
CA ALA A 570 21.25 -6.27 15.12
C ALA A 570 22.61 -6.89 15.55
N PHE A 571 23.10 -6.56 16.74
CA PHE A 571 24.39 -7.02 17.28
C PHE A 571 24.25 -8.17 18.27
N ASP A 572 23.06 -8.38 18.84
CA ASP A 572 22.82 -9.45 19.81
C ASP A 572 22.06 -10.62 19.18
N SER A 573 22.70 -11.79 19.17
CA SER A 573 22.13 -13.07 18.75
C SER A 573 20.94 -13.52 19.59
N GLU A 574 20.89 -13.14 20.86
CA GLU A 574 19.91 -13.59 21.85
C GLU A 574 18.72 -12.62 22.03
N SER A 575 18.75 -11.47 21.34
CA SER A 575 17.71 -10.44 21.31
C SER A 575 16.46 -10.84 20.50
N LEU A 576 16.09 -12.11 20.54
CA LEU A 576 14.96 -12.68 19.79
C LEU A 576 13.69 -12.73 20.65
N LYS A 577 12.55 -12.45 20.01
CA LYS A 577 11.19 -12.62 20.52
C LYS A 577 10.35 -13.36 19.50
N ILE A 578 9.69 -14.43 19.89
CA ILE A 578 8.80 -15.20 19.02
C ILE A 578 7.36 -14.99 19.45
N ASP A 579 6.53 -14.46 18.55
CA ASP A 579 5.08 -14.41 18.71
C ASP A 579 4.49 -15.55 17.86
N MET A 580 3.97 -16.59 18.51
CA MET A 580 3.34 -17.75 17.86
C MET A 580 1.82 -17.65 17.91
N ASN A 581 1.18 -17.86 16.76
CA ASN A 581 -0.28 -17.93 16.65
C ASN A 581 -0.70 -19.16 15.84
N LEU A 582 -1.25 -20.15 16.55
CA LEU A 582 -1.68 -21.44 16.05
C LEU A 582 -3.20 -21.61 16.15
N THR A 583 -3.97 -20.51 16.13
CA THR A 583 -5.45 -20.59 16.24
C THR A 583 -6.14 -21.17 15.02
N GLY A 584 -5.49 -21.13 13.86
CA GLY A 584 -6.00 -21.72 12.61
C GLY A 584 -5.62 -23.18 12.40
N TRP A 585 -4.97 -23.82 13.37
CA TRP A 585 -4.49 -25.21 13.26
C TRP A 585 -5.45 -26.22 13.85
N THR A 586 -6.03 -27.06 13.00
CA THR A 586 -6.92 -28.16 13.44
C THR A 586 -6.44 -29.57 13.07
N LYS A 587 -5.51 -29.74 12.11
CA LYS A 587 -5.19 -31.07 11.53
C LYS A 587 -3.70 -31.46 11.43
N LEU A 588 -2.78 -30.78 12.11
CA LEU A 588 -1.34 -31.08 12.00
C LEU A 588 -0.80 -31.92 13.16
N SER A 589 0.29 -32.63 12.88
CA SER A 589 1.07 -33.33 13.90
C SER A 589 1.45 -32.39 15.03
N THR A 590 1.33 -32.86 16.27
CA THR A 590 1.76 -32.14 17.48
C THR A 590 3.29 -32.13 17.62
N GLU A 591 4.01 -32.99 16.90
CA GLU A 591 5.47 -33.13 17.00
C GLU A 591 6.23 -31.82 16.65
N PRO A 592 5.93 -31.11 15.54
CA PRO A 592 6.48 -29.78 15.27
C PRO A 592 6.30 -28.76 16.41
N ILE A 593 5.13 -28.77 17.07
CA ILE A 593 4.82 -27.86 18.17
C ILE A 593 5.66 -28.24 19.38
N HIS A 594 5.68 -29.52 19.72
CA HIS A 594 6.47 -30.04 20.82
C HIS A 594 7.96 -29.73 20.63
N HIS A 595 8.51 -29.95 19.43
CA HIS A 595 9.88 -29.60 19.09
C HIS A 595 10.13 -28.09 19.24
N MET A 596 9.23 -27.26 18.73
CA MET A 596 9.33 -25.80 18.86
C MET A 596 9.34 -25.36 20.33
N LEU A 597 8.38 -25.82 21.13
CA LEU A 597 8.26 -25.46 22.55
C LEU A 597 9.49 -25.92 23.34
N LYS A 598 10.03 -27.11 23.02
CA LYS A 598 11.24 -27.64 23.64
C LYS A 598 12.47 -26.80 23.30
N CYS A 599 12.69 -26.51 22.02
CA CYS A 599 13.93 -25.90 21.55
C CYS A 599 13.92 -24.37 21.66
N GLN A 600 12.76 -23.73 21.50
CA GLN A 600 12.62 -22.27 21.40
C GLN A 600 11.66 -21.67 22.44
N GLY A 601 11.09 -22.47 23.34
CA GLY A 601 10.08 -22.03 24.31
C GLY A 601 10.50 -20.83 25.16
N SER A 602 11.78 -20.73 25.53
CA SER A 602 12.31 -19.58 26.27
C SER A 602 12.33 -18.26 25.49
N LEU A 603 12.29 -18.32 24.15
CA LEU A 603 12.24 -17.14 23.28
C LEU A 603 10.80 -16.69 22.96
N ILE A 604 9.80 -17.50 23.28
CA ILE A 604 8.40 -17.21 22.99
C ILE A 604 7.91 -16.12 23.93
N LYS A 605 7.42 -15.02 23.34
CA LYS A 605 6.82 -13.89 24.05
C LYS A 605 5.30 -13.98 24.04
N LYS A 606 4.70 -14.36 22.92
CA LYS A 606 3.26 -14.60 22.82
C LYS A 606 3.04 -16.00 22.30
N LEU A 607 2.26 -16.80 23.02
CA LEU A 607 1.87 -18.14 22.59
C LEU A 607 0.35 -18.20 22.50
N ASN A 608 -0.18 -18.35 21.29
CA ASN A 608 -1.58 -18.63 21.07
C ASN A 608 -1.74 -20.01 20.39
N ILE A 609 -2.44 -20.94 21.04
CA ILE A 609 -2.74 -22.28 20.52
C ILE A 609 -4.24 -22.48 20.56
N GLY A 610 -4.86 -22.54 19.37
CA GLY A 610 -6.29 -22.81 19.18
C GLY A 610 -6.67 -24.26 19.43
N SER A 611 -5.76 -25.16 19.05
CA SER A 611 -5.90 -26.61 19.22
C SER A 611 -5.69 -27.03 20.67
N GLU A 612 -5.94 -28.30 20.95
CA GLU A 612 -5.66 -28.89 22.26
C GLU A 612 -4.18 -28.69 22.68
N PHE A 613 -3.97 -28.13 23.86
CA PHE A 613 -2.67 -28.01 24.50
C PHE A 613 -2.53 -29.15 25.51
N ASP A 614 -1.77 -30.19 25.13
CA ASP A 614 -1.63 -31.41 25.92
C ASP A 614 -0.48 -31.37 26.96
N ASP A 615 -0.40 -32.43 27.76
CA ASP A 615 0.65 -32.58 28.79
C ASP A 615 2.07 -32.55 28.21
N SER A 616 2.27 -33.11 27.01
CA SER A 616 3.59 -33.16 26.38
C SER A 616 4.07 -31.76 26.00
N MET A 617 3.17 -30.93 25.47
CA MET A 617 3.44 -29.53 25.15
C MET A 617 3.74 -28.72 26.41
N ALA A 618 2.98 -28.94 27.49
CA ALA A 618 3.22 -28.30 28.78
C ALA A 618 4.60 -28.69 29.36
N VAL A 619 4.96 -29.98 29.34
CA VAL A 619 6.26 -30.47 29.82
C VAL A 619 7.41 -29.94 28.96
N ALA A 620 7.25 -29.88 27.64
CA ALA A 620 8.25 -29.32 26.74
C ALA A 620 8.54 -27.84 27.01
N LEU A 621 7.47 -27.04 27.14
CA LEU A 621 7.58 -25.63 27.44
C LEU A 621 8.13 -25.38 28.85
N ASP A 622 7.75 -26.20 29.83
CA ASP A 622 8.30 -26.17 31.20
C ASP A 622 9.81 -26.41 31.17
N LYS A 623 10.25 -27.47 30.48
CA LYS A 623 11.68 -27.80 30.35
C LYS A 623 12.45 -26.65 29.70
N SER A 624 11.96 -26.11 28.58
CA SER A 624 12.62 -25.02 27.85
C SER A 624 12.78 -23.75 28.70
N THR A 625 11.69 -23.34 29.36
CA THR A 625 11.70 -22.16 30.24
C THR A 625 12.51 -22.39 31.53
N ARG A 626 12.85 -23.64 31.87
CA ARG A 626 13.64 -23.98 33.08
C ARG A 626 15.09 -23.75 32.83
N THR A 627 15.54 -24.23 31.67
CA THR A 627 16.95 -24.16 31.29
C THR A 627 17.35 -22.73 30.94
N ASN A 628 16.48 -21.97 30.27
CA ASN A 628 16.85 -20.71 29.64
C ASN A 628 16.06 -19.48 30.15
N GLY A 629 15.20 -19.66 31.15
CA GLY A 629 14.25 -18.63 31.60
C GLY A 629 13.05 -18.48 30.66
N SER A 630 12.07 -17.67 31.07
CA SER A 630 10.87 -17.40 30.28
C SER A 630 10.75 -15.94 29.86
N LYS A 631 10.44 -15.70 28.58
CA LYS A 631 10.10 -14.38 28.02
C LYS A 631 8.59 -14.21 27.77
N LEU A 632 7.76 -15.15 28.21
CA LEU A 632 6.31 -15.13 27.96
C LEU A 632 5.65 -13.89 28.57
N SER A 633 4.91 -13.16 27.73
CA SER A 633 4.04 -12.04 28.11
C SER A 633 2.56 -12.30 27.84
N THR A 634 2.25 -13.15 26.85
CA THR A 634 0.88 -13.54 26.53
C THR A 634 0.81 -15.06 26.37
N LEU A 635 -0.16 -15.69 27.02
CA LEU A 635 -0.43 -17.12 26.90
C LEU A 635 -1.92 -17.34 26.66
N ASP A 636 -2.27 -17.92 25.53
CA ASP A 636 -3.65 -18.18 25.07
C ASP A 636 -3.74 -19.62 24.58
N ILE A 637 -4.29 -20.53 25.39
CA ILE A 637 -4.24 -21.98 25.12
C ILE A 637 -5.54 -22.69 25.50
N ASN A 638 -5.89 -23.73 24.73
CA ASN A 638 -6.95 -24.68 25.11
C ASN A 638 -6.42 -25.72 26.09
N CYS A 639 -6.79 -25.61 27.36
CA CYS A 639 -6.33 -26.49 28.43
C CYS A 639 -7.22 -27.73 28.66
N GLY A 640 -8.19 -28.00 27.78
CA GLY A 640 -9.14 -29.10 27.95
C GLY A 640 -8.49 -30.47 28.12
N SER A 641 -7.33 -30.69 27.50
CA SER A 641 -6.63 -31.97 27.47
C SER A 641 -5.54 -32.13 28.54
N LEU A 642 -5.32 -31.12 29.40
CA LEU A 642 -4.28 -31.20 30.44
C LEU A 642 -4.70 -32.10 31.59
N THR A 643 -3.87 -33.08 31.93
CA THR A 643 -3.99 -33.89 33.16
C THR A 643 -3.33 -33.16 34.35
N PRO A 644 -3.32 -33.74 35.58
CA PRO A 644 -2.56 -33.15 36.68
C PRO A 644 -1.09 -32.86 36.35
N VAL A 645 -0.46 -33.68 35.50
CA VAL A 645 0.96 -33.51 35.12
C VAL A 645 1.14 -32.24 34.27
N GLY A 646 0.35 -32.08 33.21
CA GLY A 646 0.42 -30.89 32.36
C GLY A 646 0.03 -29.62 33.11
N ARG A 647 -0.94 -29.69 34.02
CA ARG A 647 -1.29 -28.54 34.90
C ARG A 647 -0.15 -28.13 35.82
N ALA A 648 0.56 -29.10 36.40
CA ALA A 648 1.76 -28.80 37.20
C ALA A 648 2.87 -28.16 36.35
N GLY A 649 3.10 -28.65 35.13
CA GLY A 649 4.03 -28.05 34.18
C GLY A 649 3.66 -26.61 33.80
N LEU A 650 2.38 -26.38 33.46
CA LEU A 650 1.82 -25.06 33.17
C LEU A 650 1.99 -24.11 34.37
N ALA A 651 1.75 -24.60 35.58
CA ALA A 651 1.96 -23.82 36.79
C ALA A 651 3.41 -23.36 36.96
N CYS A 652 4.36 -24.27 36.76
CA CYS A 652 5.78 -23.95 36.78
C CYS A 652 6.15 -22.92 35.70
N ILE A 653 5.59 -23.02 34.49
CA ILE A 653 5.83 -22.06 33.40
C ILE A 653 5.37 -20.67 33.82
N ILE A 654 4.14 -20.56 34.29
CA ILE A 654 3.54 -19.27 34.66
C ILE A 654 4.30 -18.66 35.85
N GLN A 655 4.71 -19.46 36.84
CA GLN A 655 5.56 -19.01 37.95
C GLN A 655 6.88 -18.38 37.50
N ARG A 656 7.53 -18.97 36.50
CA ARG A 656 8.80 -18.46 35.96
C ARG A 656 8.63 -17.36 34.92
N SER A 657 7.39 -16.95 34.64
CA SER A 657 7.07 -15.96 33.63
C SER A 657 6.48 -14.69 34.26
N PRO A 658 7.26 -13.93 35.05
CA PRO A 658 6.76 -12.73 35.73
C PRO A 658 6.32 -11.63 34.76
N SER A 659 6.68 -11.75 33.48
CA SER A 659 6.32 -10.83 32.40
C SER A 659 4.93 -11.08 31.79
N ILE A 660 4.20 -12.12 32.22
CA ILE A 660 2.84 -12.39 31.72
C ILE A 660 1.91 -11.23 32.08
N VAL A 661 1.40 -10.56 31.05
CA VAL A 661 0.39 -9.50 31.15
C VAL A 661 -1.00 -9.97 30.75
N GLU A 662 -1.08 -11.04 29.94
CA GLU A 662 -2.35 -11.59 29.45
C GLU A 662 -2.32 -13.12 29.49
N LEU A 663 -3.29 -13.71 30.17
CA LEU A 663 -3.48 -15.15 30.32
C LEU A 663 -4.90 -15.51 29.89
N LYS A 664 -5.04 -16.34 28.86
CA LYS A 664 -6.31 -16.90 28.40
C LYS A 664 -6.22 -18.41 28.42
N LEU A 665 -7.07 -19.02 29.25
CA LEU A 665 -7.15 -20.46 29.40
C LEU A 665 -8.59 -20.84 29.13
N TYR A 666 -8.84 -21.65 28.11
CA TYR A 666 -10.20 -22.08 27.82
C TYR A 666 -10.27 -23.59 27.72
N THR A 667 -11.47 -24.12 27.98
CA THR A 667 -11.79 -25.53 27.79
C THR A 667 -12.93 -25.57 26.79
N GLY A 668 -12.64 -25.90 25.55
CA GLY A 668 -13.65 -26.00 24.49
C GLY A 668 -13.41 -27.22 23.61
N PRO A 669 -14.47 -27.87 23.12
CA PRO A 669 -14.32 -28.87 22.07
C PRO A 669 -13.62 -28.23 20.87
N SER A 670 -12.78 -28.99 20.17
CA SER A 670 -12.21 -28.54 18.90
C SER A 670 -13.34 -28.04 17.99
N LYS A 671 -13.09 -26.99 17.19
CA LYS A 671 -14.06 -26.48 16.21
C LYS A 671 -14.62 -27.60 15.31
N ASP A 672 -13.82 -28.63 15.04
CA ASP A 672 -14.23 -29.78 14.24
C ASP A 672 -15.35 -30.61 14.89
N THR A 673 -15.44 -30.63 16.23
CA THR A 673 -16.51 -31.33 16.97
C THR A 673 -17.84 -30.58 16.90
N ILE A 674 -17.80 -29.25 16.71
CA ILE A 674 -19.00 -28.41 16.56
C ILE A 674 -19.66 -28.63 15.20
N GLU A 675 -18.88 -28.91 14.15
CA GLU A 675 -19.40 -29.16 12.80
C GLU A 675 -20.00 -30.57 12.60
N GLN A 676 -19.68 -31.54 13.47
CA GLN A 676 -20.15 -32.92 13.36
C GLN A 676 -21.41 -33.27 14.17
N GLY A 677 -22.00 -32.33 14.91
CA GLY A 677 -23.32 -32.51 15.56
C GLY A 677 -23.40 -33.50 16.73
N GLU A 678 -22.32 -34.19 17.09
CA GLU A 678 -22.26 -35.09 18.25
C GLU A 678 -21.52 -34.41 19.43
N LEU A 679 -22.28 -33.69 20.27
CA LEU A 679 -21.78 -33.06 21.49
C LEU A 679 -21.98 -33.99 22.70
N SER A 680 -21.03 -34.87 22.98
CA SER A 680 -20.86 -35.43 24.33
C SER A 680 -19.72 -34.69 25.06
N CYS A 681 -20.01 -33.51 25.60
CA CYS A 681 -19.07 -32.75 26.42
C CYS A 681 -18.89 -33.39 27.81
N GLY A 682 -18.04 -34.42 27.90
CA GLY A 682 -17.59 -35.04 29.16
C GLY A 682 -16.48 -34.26 29.88
N GLY A 683 -16.06 -33.10 29.37
CA GLY A 683 -15.13 -32.19 30.05
C GLY A 683 -15.81 -31.57 31.26
N SER A 684 -15.60 -32.16 32.43
CA SER A 684 -16.28 -31.79 33.66
C SER A 684 -16.03 -30.32 34.02
N VAL A 685 -17.10 -29.55 34.29
CA VAL A 685 -17.07 -28.24 34.98
C VAL A 685 -16.07 -28.21 36.14
N LYS A 686 -15.84 -29.35 36.79
CA LYS A 686 -14.82 -29.57 37.81
C LYS A 686 -13.40 -29.20 37.38
N GLN A 687 -13.00 -29.48 36.13
CA GLN A 687 -11.67 -29.14 35.60
C GLN A 687 -11.50 -27.63 35.46
N LEU A 688 -12.50 -26.92 34.92
CA LEU A 688 -12.47 -25.47 34.84
C LEU A 688 -12.43 -24.84 36.24
N MET A 689 -13.22 -25.35 37.17
CA MET A 689 -13.23 -24.88 38.57
C MET A 689 -11.88 -25.12 39.26
N GLN A 690 -11.19 -26.22 38.93
CA GLN A 690 -9.82 -26.45 39.39
C GLN A 690 -8.83 -25.45 38.79
N ILE A 691 -8.94 -25.11 37.51
CA ILE A 691 -8.07 -24.12 36.86
C ILE A 691 -8.31 -22.73 37.45
N VAL A 692 -9.57 -22.32 37.62
CA VAL A 692 -9.90 -21.00 38.17
C VAL A 692 -9.42 -20.87 39.61
N LYS A 693 -9.71 -21.86 40.45
CA LYS A 693 -9.21 -21.90 41.84
C LYS A 693 -7.67 -21.83 41.86
N TRP A 694 -7.03 -22.59 40.98
CA TRP A 694 -5.58 -22.59 40.84
C TRP A 694 -5.01 -21.21 40.45
N VAL A 695 -5.64 -20.49 39.51
CA VAL A 695 -5.20 -19.13 39.13
C VAL A 695 -5.39 -18.13 40.27
N GLN A 696 -6.48 -18.23 41.05
CA GLN A 696 -6.79 -17.31 42.15
C GLN A 696 -5.81 -17.41 43.32
N GLU A 697 -5.27 -18.61 43.57
CA GLU A 697 -4.33 -18.85 44.67
C GLU A 697 -2.90 -18.32 44.36
N ARG A 698 -2.67 -17.77 43.16
CA ARG A 698 -1.35 -17.35 42.68
C ARG A 698 -1.03 -15.90 43.04
N GLN A 699 -0.21 -15.70 44.07
CA GLN A 699 0.32 -14.38 44.45
C GLN A 699 1.53 -13.93 43.59
N ASP A 700 2.07 -14.84 42.78
CA ASP A 700 3.31 -14.68 42.01
C ASP A 700 3.11 -14.12 40.59
N LEU A 701 1.94 -13.54 40.30
CA LEU A 701 1.60 -12.87 39.04
C LEU A 701 1.43 -11.35 39.20
N PRO A 702 2.48 -10.61 39.59
CA PRO A 702 2.36 -9.19 39.92
C PRO A 702 1.96 -8.29 38.72
N ASN A 703 2.19 -8.77 37.49
CA ASN A 703 2.00 -7.99 36.26
C ASN A 703 0.79 -8.42 35.42
N LEU A 704 -0.03 -9.37 35.89
CA LEU A 704 -1.18 -9.86 35.13
C LEU A 704 -2.25 -8.75 35.03
N GLN A 705 -2.51 -8.29 33.80
CA GLN A 705 -3.49 -7.24 33.52
C GLN A 705 -4.81 -7.82 33.02
N LYS A 706 -4.77 -8.95 32.33
CA LYS A 706 -5.92 -9.58 31.69
C LYS A 706 -5.93 -11.08 31.98
N LEU A 707 -7.04 -11.56 32.52
CA LEU A 707 -7.31 -12.98 32.73
C LEU A 707 -8.62 -13.33 32.02
N TRP A 708 -8.58 -14.32 31.15
CA TRP A 708 -9.73 -14.86 30.45
C TRP A 708 -9.84 -16.35 30.75
N VAL A 709 -11.01 -16.77 31.23
CA VAL A 709 -11.30 -18.19 31.44
C VAL A 709 -12.65 -18.50 30.84
N ASP A 710 -12.65 -19.14 29.66
CA ASP A 710 -13.86 -19.44 28.90
C ASP A 710 -14.15 -20.95 28.90
N ASN A 711 -15.43 -21.31 29.00
CA ASN A 711 -15.92 -22.67 28.84
C ASN A 711 -16.95 -22.70 27.72
N TYR A 712 -16.73 -23.51 26.68
CA TYR A 712 -17.63 -23.62 25.52
C TYR A 712 -18.64 -24.78 25.66
N GLY A 713 -19.14 -25.06 26.87
CA GLY A 713 -20.13 -26.11 27.14
C GLY A 713 -21.47 -25.57 27.70
N GLU A 714 -22.58 -26.27 27.40
CA GLU A 714 -23.97 -25.83 27.65
C GLU A 714 -24.37 -25.61 29.12
N SER A 715 -23.54 -25.95 30.11
CA SER A 715 -23.89 -25.78 31.54
C SER A 715 -23.48 -24.39 32.09
N ILE A 716 -24.05 -23.33 31.52
CA ILE A 716 -23.79 -21.93 31.93
C ILE A 716 -24.36 -21.61 33.33
N SER A 717 -25.37 -22.33 33.82
CA SER A 717 -26.10 -21.93 35.05
C SER A 717 -25.27 -22.03 36.35
N SER A 718 -24.44 -23.08 36.49
CA SER A 718 -23.55 -23.25 37.65
C SER A 718 -22.35 -22.31 37.64
N PHE A 719 -21.85 -21.96 36.45
CA PHE A 719 -20.74 -21.02 36.28
C PHE A 719 -21.15 -19.57 36.58
N LEU A 720 -22.37 -19.18 36.16
CA LEU A 720 -22.97 -17.87 36.51
C LEU A 720 -23.25 -17.73 38.01
N GLN A 721 -23.78 -18.77 38.68
CA GLN A 721 -23.99 -18.73 40.12
C GLN A 721 -22.69 -18.62 40.93
N TRP A 722 -21.59 -19.16 40.40
CA TRP A 722 -20.28 -19.06 41.04
C TRP A 722 -19.60 -17.70 40.80
N THR A 723 -19.63 -17.16 39.58
CA THR A 723 -19.09 -15.81 39.26
C THR A 723 -19.79 -14.72 40.06
N VAL A 724 -21.11 -14.83 40.27
CA VAL A 724 -21.88 -13.92 41.14
C VAL A 724 -21.42 -13.99 42.61
N LYS A 725 -21.07 -15.16 43.14
CA LYS A 725 -20.52 -15.30 44.51
C LYS A 725 -19.09 -14.75 44.63
N MET A 726 -18.33 -14.73 43.54
CA MET A 726 -16.95 -14.27 43.50
C MET A 726 -16.82 -12.73 43.60
N VAL A 727 -17.80 -11.99 43.07
CA VAL A 727 -17.88 -10.51 43.19
C VAL A 727 -18.31 -10.08 44.61
N ALA A 728 -18.89 -10.99 45.39
CA ALA A 728 -19.51 -10.68 46.69
C ALA A 728 -18.64 -11.03 47.93
N ALA A 729 -17.46 -11.62 47.76
CA ALA A 729 -16.63 -12.04 48.90
C ALA A 729 -15.73 -10.90 49.42
N PRO A 730 -15.82 -10.48 50.70
CA PRO A 730 -14.92 -9.47 51.26
C PRO A 730 -13.54 -10.09 51.55
N ALA A 731 -12.48 -9.37 51.15
CA ALA A 731 -11.10 -9.77 51.40
C ALA A 731 -10.79 -9.71 52.90
N ALA A 732 -10.49 -10.86 53.50
CA ALA A 732 -9.93 -10.96 54.84
C ALA A 732 -8.46 -11.38 54.76
N SER A 733 -7.56 -10.40 54.68
CA SER A 733 -6.19 -10.51 55.23
C SER A 733 -5.49 -9.15 55.28
N GLU A 734 -4.95 -8.84 56.45
CA GLU A 734 -4.09 -7.69 56.71
C GLU A 734 -2.71 -7.93 56.09
N HIS A 735 -2.50 -7.57 54.83
CA HIS A 735 -1.21 -7.06 54.35
C HIS A 735 -1.44 -6.22 53.10
N ARG A 736 -0.83 -5.03 53.06
CA ARG A 736 -1.03 -3.98 52.05
C ARG A 736 -0.56 -4.46 50.66
N VAL A 737 -1.43 -5.15 49.94
CA VAL A 737 -1.37 -5.32 48.49
C VAL A 737 -2.02 -4.08 47.86
N LYS A 738 -1.32 -3.39 46.96
CA LYS A 738 -1.92 -2.31 46.16
C LYS A 738 -3.10 -2.90 45.36
N PRO A 739 -4.31 -2.29 45.40
CA PRO A 739 -5.46 -2.85 44.69
C PRO A 739 -5.18 -2.90 43.18
N LEU A 740 -5.33 -4.10 42.60
CA LEU A 740 -5.27 -4.32 41.15
C LEU A 740 -6.29 -3.41 40.46
N ARG A 741 -5.81 -2.56 39.55
CA ARG A 741 -6.64 -1.60 38.82
C ARG A 741 -7.37 -2.31 37.67
N ARG A 742 -8.71 -2.40 37.78
CA ARG A 742 -9.71 -2.78 36.76
C ARG A 742 -9.49 -4.13 36.05
N PHE A 743 -10.18 -5.16 36.56
CA PHE A 743 -10.56 -6.31 35.73
C PHE A 743 -11.72 -5.92 34.81
N ILE A 744 -11.56 -6.14 33.50
CA ILE A 744 -12.69 -6.14 32.55
C ILE A 744 -13.05 -7.60 32.31
N TRP A 745 -14.16 -8.04 32.89
CA TRP A 745 -14.80 -9.29 32.52
C TRP A 745 -15.69 -9.01 31.32
N THR A 746 -15.35 -9.53 30.14
CA THR A 746 -16.28 -9.53 29.01
C THR A 746 -16.87 -10.93 28.92
N LEU A 747 -18.06 -11.12 29.48
CA LEU A 747 -18.83 -12.35 29.31
C LEU A 747 -19.46 -12.32 27.90
N GLY A 748 -18.87 -13.04 26.95
CA GLY A 748 -19.44 -13.20 25.61
C GLY A 748 -20.54 -14.25 25.61
N ILE A 749 -21.80 -13.85 25.83
CA ILE A 749 -22.94 -14.77 25.65
C ILE A 749 -23.29 -14.82 24.16
N PHE A 750 -22.84 -15.86 23.46
CA PHE A 750 -23.33 -16.16 22.11
C PHE A 750 -24.55 -17.08 22.22
N SER A 751 -25.76 -16.51 22.05
CA SER A 751 -26.98 -17.28 21.85
C SER A 751 -27.03 -17.78 20.41
N LEU A 752 -26.72 -19.06 20.18
CA LEU A 752 -27.10 -19.73 18.94
C LEU A 752 -28.62 -19.93 18.95
N LYS A 753 -29.35 -19.03 18.29
CA LYS A 753 -30.72 -19.31 17.84
C LYS A 753 -30.63 -19.99 16.49
N ASN A 754 -30.99 -21.27 16.42
CA ASN A 754 -31.69 -21.88 15.28
C ASN A 754 -32.14 -23.30 15.64
N GLY A 755 -33.45 -23.54 15.50
CA GLY A 755 -34.11 -24.84 15.65
C GLY A 755 -34.83 -25.02 16.96
#